data_AF-A0A522W613-F1
#
_entry.id   AF-A0A522W613-F1
#
_cell.length_a   1.000
_cell.length_b   1.000
_cell.length_c   1.000
_cell.angle_alpha   90.00
_cell.angle_beta   90.00
_cell.angle_gamma   90.00
#
_symmetry.space_group_name_H-M   'P 1'
#
loop_
_entity.id
_entity.type
_entity.pdbx_description
1 polymer ?
#
loop_
_entity_poly.entity_id
_entity_poly.type
_entity_poly.pdbx_seq_one_letter_code
_entity_poly.pdbx_strand_id
1 'polypeptide(L)'
;MAMNFKFNILPIINKSEAKWKKIIKRIKFPKLSKKAIWVLAIGLGIPVYLIGLIIIAWYPAADRALAYAKGSAAAVQAAQKHMTEQKFRTALSDLADVSTNLEGLRASLSIIPKSVRNFPIIKTQIDAVEFTVDSSSQLISAMRTLTVLATDILDPFLKNSKLSLDKLPDNVRREVLKKIFESPPILQGIRAQIGLADVALSQIPEDGVLSIVQEKIDPLREKLPQIAGAVDSAIPLAEILPLLSGYPTPKTYLFLLQNNTELRPTGGFLGAYGIMRLKNGNIDSFTTDNSYNLDVRVKKTLNVTPPMPLQKYNATTQWFFRDSNWSPDFPLAAKQTMWFYGKEGGREKLDGVIAITPVVIERLLEMTGSITIGKTEFTKDNVVDELIYQVEKAYIYQGKDFENRKGIIGDLGDVLIKRIMSLPRDKWPELFEIMGELANEKHMLLYSTDSELQDKIIAAGWGGQIKEADDDFIGVFDANLASLKTDAVMKRGLSYKLEQNDKNEIIATATLKYENTAKEFDWRTSRYRNYLRLLVPKGSELIESQGAMYNDRTTRKGSVDVSEDLGKTVFGTFVAIEPKETREVMIKYKLPNFIGDKIKNGEYNLLIQKQPGIDTRDINLELKFSDKIQKVEWLDNEYKIDNNTLTVQNSLIHDRVLNVKFK
;
A
#
# COMPACT_ATOMS: atom_id res chain seq x y z
N MET A 1 -8.76 -13.79 0.88
CA MET A 1 -10.20 -14.01 1.19
C MET A 1 -11.00 -13.52 0.00
N ALA A 2 -11.66 -14.41 -0.75
CA ALA A 2 -12.33 -14.06 -2.00
C ALA A 2 -13.36 -12.94 -1.81
N MET A 3 -13.22 -11.84 -2.56
CA MET A 3 -14.22 -10.78 -2.69
C MET A 3 -15.49 -11.36 -3.34
N ASN A 4 -16.33 -11.97 -2.51
CA ASN A 4 -17.66 -12.45 -2.87
C ASN A 4 -18.61 -11.24 -2.95
N PHE A 5 -18.61 -10.51 -4.07
CA PHE A 5 -19.69 -9.60 -4.39
C PHE A 5 -20.93 -10.39 -4.86
N LYS A 6 -21.65 -10.99 -3.92
CA LYS A 6 -23.03 -11.45 -4.15
C LYS A 6 -23.98 -10.27 -3.99
N PHE A 7 -24.26 -9.58 -5.09
CA PHE A 7 -25.39 -8.64 -5.17
C PHE A 7 -26.70 -9.41 -5.13
N ASN A 8 -27.55 -9.14 -4.13
CA ASN A 8 -28.92 -9.67 -4.11
C ASN A 8 -29.91 -8.56 -3.69
N ILE A 9 -30.33 -7.73 -4.65
CA ILE A 9 -31.25 -6.60 -4.45
C ILE A 9 -32.73 -7.05 -4.55
N LEU A 10 -32.99 -8.30 -4.95
CA LEU A 10 -34.34 -8.83 -5.16
C LEU A 10 -35.22 -9.04 -3.90
N PRO A 11 -34.73 -9.32 -2.67
CA PRO A 11 -35.64 -9.62 -1.54
C PRO A 11 -36.35 -8.38 -0.95
N ILE A 12 -35.88 -7.17 -1.24
CA ILE A 12 -36.39 -5.92 -0.64
C ILE A 12 -37.62 -5.38 -1.39
N ILE A 13 -37.75 -5.70 -2.68
CA ILE A 13 -38.86 -5.22 -3.52
C ILE A 13 -40.13 -6.07 -3.35
N ASN A 14 -40.00 -7.40 -3.20
CA ASN A 14 -41.18 -8.29 -3.12
C ASN A 14 -41.85 -8.35 -1.74
N LYS A 15 -41.15 -8.04 -0.64
CA LYS A 15 -41.73 -8.09 0.72
C LYS A 15 -42.59 -6.87 1.08
N SER A 16 -42.41 -5.73 0.42
CA SER A 16 -43.21 -4.52 0.67
C SER A 16 -44.60 -4.62 0.02
N GLU A 17 -44.70 -5.14 -1.20
CA GLU A 17 -45.95 -5.19 -1.96
C GLU A 17 -47.03 -6.10 -1.33
N ALA A 18 -46.63 -7.23 -0.75
CA ALA A 18 -47.54 -8.18 -0.09
C ALA A 18 -48.11 -7.67 1.24
N LYS A 19 -47.38 -6.78 1.94
CA LYS A 19 -47.80 -6.17 3.21
C LYS A 19 -48.82 -5.05 2.99
N TRP A 20 -48.67 -4.28 1.90
CA TRP A 20 -49.57 -3.18 1.53
C TRP A 20 -50.94 -3.66 1.02
N LYS A 21 -51.00 -4.72 0.19
CA LYS A 21 -52.27 -5.26 -0.32
C LYS A 21 -53.18 -5.86 0.77
N LYS A 22 -52.63 -6.25 1.93
CA LYS A 22 -53.38 -6.82 3.08
C LYS A 22 -53.99 -5.74 3.99
N ILE A 23 -53.41 -4.55 4.04
CA ILE A 23 -53.86 -3.42 4.87
C ILE A 23 -55.01 -2.65 4.20
N ILE A 24 -54.96 -2.51 2.87
CA ILE A 24 -55.96 -1.74 2.10
C ILE A 24 -57.34 -2.44 2.06
N LYS A 25 -57.39 -3.78 2.16
CA LYS A 25 -58.65 -4.55 2.06
C LYS A 25 -59.56 -4.50 3.31
N ARG A 26 -59.14 -3.90 4.42
CA ARG A 26 -59.87 -3.94 5.71
C ARG A 26 -60.37 -2.59 6.25
N ILE A 27 -60.23 -1.50 5.51
CA ILE A 27 -60.60 -0.16 6.00
C ILE A 27 -61.86 0.32 5.28
N LYS A 28 -62.99 0.36 6.00
CA LYS A 28 -64.22 1.07 5.61
C LYS A 28 -64.46 2.20 6.60
N PHE A 29 -64.43 3.46 6.17
CA PHE A 29 -64.83 4.61 6.99
C PHE A 29 -65.41 5.75 6.13
N PRO A 30 -66.17 6.69 6.74
CA PRO A 30 -67.50 7.10 6.30
C PRO A 30 -67.51 8.41 5.50
N LYS A 31 -68.65 8.72 4.88
CA LYS A 31 -68.86 9.94 4.08
C LYS A 31 -68.85 11.19 4.96
N LEU A 32 -67.86 12.08 4.77
CA LEU A 32 -67.77 13.42 5.37
C LEU A 32 -67.60 14.51 4.30
N SER A 33 -68.05 15.72 4.62
CA SER A 33 -68.49 16.76 3.67
C SER A 33 -67.37 17.59 2.98
N LYS A 34 -67.70 18.17 1.82
CA LYS A 34 -66.80 18.84 0.85
C LYS A 34 -65.96 20.02 1.38
N LYS A 35 -66.18 20.53 2.60
CA LYS A 35 -65.34 21.58 3.19
C LYS A 35 -64.14 21.06 3.99
N ALA A 36 -64.10 19.78 4.38
CA ALA A 36 -62.90 19.14 4.92
C ALA A 36 -61.90 18.69 3.83
N ILE A 37 -62.35 18.63 2.58
CA ILE A 37 -61.55 18.22 1.41
C ILE A 37 -60.57 19.32 0.96
N TRP A 38 -60.82 20.59 1.28
CA TRP A 38 -59.92 21.69 0.90
C TRP A 38 -58.79 21.96 1.90
N VAL A 39 -58.93 21.56 3.17
CA VAL A 39 -57.93 21.81 4.21
C VAL A 39 -56.96 20.63 4.39
N LEU A 40 -57.35 19.42 3.96
CA LEU A 40 -56.43 18.27 3.85
C LEU A 40 -55.68 18.22 2.50
N ALA A 41 -55.95 19.15 1.59
CA ALA A 41 -55.27 19.28 0.30
C ALA A 41 -53.89 19.97 0.38
N ILE A 42 -53.45 20.43 1.56
CA ILE A 42 -52.23 21.26 1.71
C ILE A 42 -51.05 20.50 2.36
N GLY A 43 -51.26 19.30 2.92
CA GLY A 43 -50.26 18.67 3.81
C GLY A 43 -49.14 17.85 3.15
N LEU A 44 -49.38 17.16 2.04
CA LEU A 44 -48.40 16.22 1.43
C LEU A 44 -48.57 16.08 -0.10
N GLY A 45 -49.50 16.81 -0.71
CA GLY A 45 -49.83 16.71 -2.13
C GLY A 45 -49.11 17.74 -3.00
N ILE A 46 -48.75 18.91 -2.48
CA ILE A 46 -48.26 20.03 -3.31
C ILE A 46 -46.81 19.83 -3.82
N PRO A 47 -45.85 19.26 -3.06
CA PRO A 47 -44.50 19.02 -3.59
C PRO A 47 -44.44 17.89 -4.62
N VAL A 48 -45.21 16.81 -4.43
CA VAL A 48 -45.30 15.69 -5.39
C VAL A 48 -46.16 16.05 -6.60
N TYR A 49 -47.13 16.96 -6.44
CA TYR A 49 -47.92 17.52 -7.54
C TYR A 49 -47.17 18.63 -8.29
N LEU A 50 -46.23 19.38 -7.68
CA LEU A 50 -45.38 20.35 -8.38
C LEU A 50 -44.17 19.69 -9.06
N ILE A 51 -43.55 18.68 -8.44
CA ILE A 51 -42.56 17.79 -9.09
C ILE A 51 -43.27 16.99 -10.19
N GLY A 52 -44.49 16.53 -9.90
CA GLY A 52 -45.45 16.01 -10.87
C GLY A 52 -45.68 17.01 -12.00
N LEU A 53 -46.03 18.28 -11.76
CA LEU A 53 -46.32 19.28 -12.81
C LEU A 53 -45.09 19.67 -13.65
N ILE A 54 -43.89 19.61 -13.06
CA ILE A 54 -42.62 19.81 -13.77
C ILE A 54 -42.29 18.60 -14.66
N ILE A 55 -42.65 17.38 -14.23
CA ILE A 55 -42.49 16.11 -14.99
C ILE A 55 -43.65 15.89 -15.99
N ILE A 56 -44.86 16.32 -15.66
CA ILE A 56 -46.13 16.16 -16.40
C ILE A 56 -46.18 17.08 -17.61
N ALA A 57 -45.40 18.17 -17.63
CA ALA A 57 -45.21 18.96 -18.84
C ALA A 57 -44.32 18.25 -19.90
N TRP A 58 -43.61 17.15 -19.56
CA TRP A 58 -42.61 16.51 -20.45
C TRP A 58 -42.54 14.96 -20.34
N TYR A 59 -43.68 14.33 -20.05
CA TYR A 59 -43.85 12.87 -19.85
C TYR A 59 -43.06 11.96 -20.84
N PRO A 60 -43.02 12.22 -22.17
CA PRO A 60 -42.30 11.34 -23.10
C PRO A 60 -40.77 11.43 -23.01
N ALA A 61 -40.21 12.56 -22.56
CA ALA A 61 -38.75 12.71 -22.41
C ALA A 61 -38.27 12.09 -21.10
N ALA A 62 -39.06 12.24 -20.03
CA ALA A 62 -38.79 11.62 -18.73
C ALA A 62 -38.89 10.09 -18.78
N ASP A 63 -39.92 9.54 -19.43
CA ASP A 63 -40.06 8.08 -19.59
C ASP A 63 -38.93 7.48 -20.42
N ARG A 64 -38.51 8.16 -21.50
CA ARG A 64 -37.35 7.76 -22.31
C ARG A 64 -36.04 7.82 -21.51
N ALA A 65 -35.80 8.93 -20.80
CA ALA A 65 -34.65 9.08 -19.93
C ALA A 65 -34.59 7.97 -18.86
N LEU A 66 -35.72 7.63 -18.24
CA LEU A 66 -35.82 6.56 -17.26
C LEU A 66 -35.55 5.18 -17.88
N ALA A 67 -36.04 4.93 -19.10
CA ALA A 67 -35.77 3.68 -19.82
C ALA A 67 -34.28 3.53 -20.13
N TYR A 68 -33.63 4.59 -20.65
CA TYR A 68 -32.19 4.61 -20.89
C TYR A 68 -31.37 4.44 -19.60
N ALA A 69 -31.76 5.11 -18.51
CA ALA A 69 -31.09 4.96 -17.22
C ALA A 69 -31.19 3.52 -16.67
N LYS A 70 -32.36 2.89 -16.78
CA LYS A 70 -32.55 1.47 -16.41
C LYS A 70 -31.75 0.53 -17.30
N GLY A 71 -31.73 0.77 -18.61
CA GLY A 71 -30.93 0.02 -19.58
C GLY A 71 -29.44 0.10 -19.26
N SER A 72 -28.93 1.31 -18.98
CA SER A 72 -27.55 1.56 -18.55
C SER A 72 -27.22 0.79 -17.28
N ALA A 73 -28.07 0.85 -16.25
CA ALA A 73 -27.84 0.14 -14.99
C ALA A 73 -27.78 -1.40 -15.19
N ALA A 74 -28.66 -1.95 -16.02
CA ALA A 74 -28.67 -3.38 -16.34
C ALA A 74 -27.41 -3.80 -17.13
N ALA A 75 -27.01 -2.99 -18.12
CA ALA A 75 -25.82 -3.26 -18.93
C ALA A 75 -24.52 -3.12 -18.12
N VAL A 76 -24.41 -2.18 -17.19
CA VAL A 76 -23.27 -2.10 -16.24
C VAL A 76 -23.17 -3.37 -15.40
N GLN A 77 -24.29 -3.89 -14.88
CA GLN A 77 -24.29 -5.13 -14.11
C GLN A 77 -23.88 -6.35 -14.96
N ALA A 78 -24.34 -6.41 -16.21
CA ALA A 78 -23.94 -7.45 -17.16
C ALA A 78 -22.44 -7.37 -17.48
N ALA A 79 -21.94 -6.17 -17.78
CA ALA A 79 -20.52 -5.92 -18.04
C ALA A 79 -19.65 -6.34 -16.85
N GLN A 80 -20.02 -5.93 -15.64
CA GLN A 80 -19.31 -6.31 -14.41
C GLN A 80 -19.29 -7.84 -14.24
N LYS A 81 -20.43 -8.50 -14.41
CA LYS A 81 -20.51 -9.96 -14.32
C LYS A 81 -19.61 -10.64 -15.35
N HIS A 82 -19.66 -10.20 -16.62
CA HIS A 82 -18.85 -10.80 -17.67
C HIS A 82 -17.36 -10.51 -17.51
N MET A 83 -16.95 -9.37 -16.95
CA MET A 83 -15.55 -9.11 -16.58
C MET A 83 -15.09 -10.06 -15.47
N THR A 84 -15.89 -10.26 -14.42
CA THR A 84 -15.58 -11.23 -13.34
C THR A 84 -15.47 -12.66 -13.87
N GLU A 85 -16.31 -13.03 -14.83
CA GLU A 85 -16.25 -14.31 -15.53
C GLU A 85 -15.15 -14.37 -16.62
N GLN A 86 -14.36 -13.30 -16.79
CA GLN A 86 -13.28 -13.17 -17.78
C GLN A 86 -13.75 -13.34 -19.24
N LYS A 87 -15.02 -13.01 -19.50
CA LYS A 87 -15.66 -12.95 -20.83
C LYS A 87 -15.55 -11.53 -21.39
N PHE A 88 -14.31 -11.03 -21.52
CA PHE A 88 -14.04 -9.63 -21.87
C PHE A 88 -14.68 -9.18 -23.19
N ARG A 89 -14.72 -10.06 -24.20
CA ARG A 89 -15.39 -9.77 -25.49
C ARG A 89 -16.89 -9.52 -25.33
N THR A 90 -17.56 -10.27 -24.44
CA THR A 90 -18.99 -10.04 -24.12
C THR A 90 -19.16 -8.77 -23.29
N ALA A 91 -18.29 -8.55 -22.31
CA ALA A 91 -18.30 -7.32 -21.51
C ALA A 91 -18.13 -6.05 -22.36
N LEU A 92 -17.32 -6.10 -23.43
CA LEU A 92 -17.19 -4.98 -24.40
C LEU A 92 -18.51 -4.65 -25.11
N SER A 93 -19.34 -5.67 -25.38
CA SER A 93 -20.69 -5.48 -25.93
C SER A 93 -21.60 -4.81 -24.91
N ASP A 94 -21.61 -5.29 -23.67
CA ASP A 94 -22.44 -4.69 -22.61
C ASP A 94 -22.03 -3.23 -22.35
N LEU A 95 -20.73 -2.91 -22.35
CA LEU A 95 -20.25 -1.53 -22.24
C LEU A 95 -20.63 -0.66 -23.45
N ALA A 96 -20.83 -1.25 -24.63
CA ALA A 96 -21.33 -0.52 -25.80
C ALA A 96 -22.81 -0.15 -25.62
N ASP A 97 -23.59 -1.06 -25.03
CA ASP A 97 -24.99 -0.80 -24.68
C ASP A 97 -25.09 0.29 -23.60
N VAL A 98 -24.16 0.32 -22.62
CA VAL A 98 -24.09 1.42 -21.65
C VAL A 98 -23.86 2.76 -22.35
N SER A 99 -22.86 2.84 -23.24
CA SER A 99 -22.57 4.07 -24.01
C SER A 99 -23.79 4.55 -24.79
N THR A 100 -24.45 3.64 -25.51
CA THR A 100 -25.67 3.93 -26.29
C THR A 100 -26.80 4.44 -25.39
N ASN A 101 -26.99 3.84 -24.21
CA ASN A 101 -28.00 4.28 -23.25
C ASN A 101 -27.67 5.66 -22.65
N LEU A 102 -26.40 5.96 -22.34
CA LEU A 102 -25.99 7.26 -21.84
C LEU A 102 -26.18 8.37 -22.90
N GLU A 103 -25.89 8.09 -24.17
CA GLU A 103 -26.18 8.99 -25.29
C GLU A 103 -27.69 9.25 -25.44
N GLY A 104 -28.51 8.19 -25.35
CA GLY A 104 -29.97 8.32 -25.37
C GLY A 104 -30.52 9.14 -24.20
N LEU A 105 -29.92 8.99 -23.00
CA LEU A 105 -30.23 9.80 -21.83
C LEU A 105 -29.86 11.27 -22.06
N ARG A 106 -28.66 11.55 -22.58
CA ARG A 106 -28.21 12.91 -22.92
C ARG A 106 -29.11 13.57 -23.95
N ALA A 107 -29.49 12.83 -25.00
CA ALA A 107 -30.43 13.30 -26.01
C ALA A 107 -31.81 13.62 -25.40
N SER A 108 -32.29 12.78 -24.48
CA SER A 108 -33.57 13.01 -23.78
C SER A 108 -33.54 14.27 -22.92
N LEU A 109 -32.41 14.56 -22.25
CA LEU A 109 -32.21 15.79 -21.46
C LEU A 109 -32.13 17.04 -22.34
N SER A 110 -31.52 16.93 -23.53
CA SER A 110 -31.34 18.07 -24.45
C SER A 110 -32.65 18.65 -25.01
N ILE A 111 -33.73 17.86 -25.00
CA ILE A 111 -35.05 18.25 -25.50
C ILE A 111 -35.80 19.15 -24.50
N ILE A 112 -35.34 19.22 -23.23
CA ILE A 112 -35.94 20.08 -22.21
C ILE A 112 -35.77 21.56 -22.62
N PRO A 113 -36.85 22.35 -22.74
CA PRO A 113 -36.74 23.74 -23.18
C PRO A 113 -35.89 24.59 -22.24
N LYS A 114 -35.20 25.58 -22.81
CA LYS A 114 -34.37 26.54 -22.05
C LYS A 114 -35.14 27.26 -20.94
N SER A 115 -36.42 27.55 -21.14
CA SER A 115 -37.29 28.20 -20.14
C SER A 115 -37.47 27.33 -18.88
N VAL A 116 -37.54 26.01 -19.04
CA VAL A 116 -37.66 25.05 -17.93
C VAL A 116 -36.30 24.82 -17.28
N ARG A 117 -35.25 24.68 -18.11
CA ARG A 117 -33.87 24.47 -17.66
C ARG A 117 -33.34 25.62 -16.81
N ASN A 118 -33.76 26.85 -17.08
CA ASN A 118 -33.31 28.03 -16.33
C ASN A 118 -34.04 28.25 -15.00
N PHE A 119 -35.06 27.44 -14.67
CA PHE A 119 -35.73 27.56 -13.38
C PHE A 119 -34.83 27.02 -12.26
N PRO A 120 -34.52 27.78 -11.20
CA PRO A 120 -33.43 27.46 -10.27
C PRO A 120 -33.45 26.03 -9.70
N ILE A 121 -34.59 25.57 -9.20
CA ILE A 121 -34.71 24.23 -8.58
C ILE A 121 -34.54 23.11 -9.61
N ILE A 122 -35.07 23.31 -10.82
CA ILE A 122 -35.02 22.33 -11.92
C ILE A 122 -33.62 22.28 -12.50
N LYS A 123 -32.99 23.44 -12.67
CA LYS A 123 -31.62 23.59 -13.13
C LYS A 123 -30.67 22.71 -12.32
N THR A 124 -30.72 22.82 -10.99
CA THR A 124 -29.88 22.03 -10.08
C THR A 124 -30.05 20.52 -10.31
N GLN A 125 -31.27 20.03 -10.57
CA GLN A 125 -31.49 18.61 -10.83
C GLN A 125 -30.98 18.19 -12.22
N ILE A 126 -31.23 19.02 -13.24
CA ILE A 126 -30.77 18.73 -14.60
C ILE A 126 -29.24 18.73 -14.64
N ASP A 127 -28.59 19.73 -14.05
CA ASP A 127 -27.14 19.84 -13.96
C ASP A 127 -26.56 18.62 -13.22
N ALA A 128 -27.15 18.22 -12.08
CA ALA A 128 -26.73 17.02 -11.35
C ALA A 128 -26.80 15.75 -12.21
N VAL A 129 -27.88 15.56 -12.98
CA VAL A 129 -28.03 14.41 -13.88
C VAL A 129 -27.04 14.50 -15.06
N GLU A 130 -26.86 15.66 -15.66
CA GLU A 130 -25.93 15.86 -16.79
C GLU A 130 -24.48 15.60 -16.38
N PHE A 131 -24.04 16.14 -15.25
CA PHE A 131 -22.71 15.85 -14.71
C PHE A 131 -22.52 14.39 -14.31
N THR A 132 -23.58 13.73 -13.81
CA THR A 132 -23.56 12.29 -13.56
C THR A 132 -23.42 11.49 -14.85
N VAL A 133 -24.12 11.88 -15.92
CA VAL A 133 -24.00 11.27 -17.25
C VAL A 133 -22.60 11.48 -17.80
N ASP A 134 -22.04 12.68 -17.69
CA ASP A 134 -20.69 12.99 -18.16
C ASP A 134 -19.63 12.18 -17.40
N SER A 135 -19.72 12.13 -16.08
CA SER A 135 -18.86 11.28 -15.25
C SER A 135 -18.97 9.80 -15.65
N SER A 136 -20.20 9.30 -15.82
CA SER A 136 -20.45 7.92 -16.24
C SER A 136 -19.90 7.61 -17.64
N SER A 137 -20.05 8.53 -18.59
CA SER A 137 -19.51 8.36 -19.95
C SER A 137 -17.99 8.27 -19.97
N GLN A 138 -17.30 9.12 -19.20
CA GLN A 138 -15.84 9.06 -19.07
C GLN A 138 -15.39 7.75 -18.43
N LEU A 139 -16.05 7.34 -17.35
CA LEU A 139 -15.76 6.08 -16.66
C LEU A 139 -16.00 4.85 -17.58
N ILE A 140 -17.07 4.86 -18.37
CA ILE A 140 -17.36 3.76 -19.30
C ILE A 140 -16.34 3.70 -20.44
N SER A 141 -15.86 4.85 -20.92
CA SER A 141 -14.76 4.91 -21.90
C SER A 141 -13.46 4.32 -21.34
N ALA A 142 -13.13 4.66 -20.08
CA ALA A 142 -12.02 4.08 -19.33
C ALA A 142 -12.17 2.56 -19.19
N MET A 143 -13.34 2.08 -18.76
CA MET A 143 -13.63 0.65 -18.60
C MET A 143 -13.56 -0.11 -19.93
N ARG A 144 -14.00 0.47 -21.05
CA ARG A 144 -13.88 -0.13 -22.38
C ARG A 144 -12.42 -0.31 -22.75
N THR A 145 -11.61 0.74 -22.61
CA THR A 145 -10.17 0.72 -22.90
C THR A 145 -9.45 -0.32 -22.04
N LEU A 146 -9.76 -0.36 -20.74
CA LEU A 146 -9.23 -1.38 -19.81
C LEU A 146 -9.64 -2.80 -20.23
N THR A 147 -10.88 -2.99 -20.66
CA THR A 147 -11.39 -4.31 -21.09
C THR A 147 -10.73 -4.77 -22.39
N VAL A 148 -10.45 -3.86 -23.33
CA VAL A 148 -9.67 -4.16 -24.54
C VAL A 148 -8.25 -4.56 -24.15
N LEU A 149 -7.59 -3.79 -23.29
CA LEU A 149 -6.24 -4.11 -22.81
C LEU A 149 -6.20 -5.48 -22.11
N ALA A 150 -7.16 -5.76 -21.23
CA ALA A 150 -7.29 -7.05 -20.57
C ALA A 150 -7.51 -8.18 -21.59
N THR A 151 -8.30 -7.95 -22.64
CA THR A 151 -8.49 -8.90 -23.75
C THR A 151 -7.16 -9.18 -24.45
N ASP A 152 -6.41 -8.14 -24.81
CA ASP A 152 -5.14 -8.28 -25.53
C ASP A 152 -4.06 -9.00 -24.71
N ILE A 153 -4.01 -8.75 -23.40
CA ILE A 153 -3.07 -9.40 -22.47
C ILE A 153 -3.50 -10.85 -22.19
N LEU A 154 -4.80 -11.10 -21.99
CA LEU A 154 -5.31 -12.38 -21.51
C LEU A 154 -5.72 -13.36 -22.62
N ASP A 155 -6.02 -12.89 -23.83
CA ASP A 155 -6.39 -13.75 -24.97
C ASP A 155 -5.35 -14.85 -25.28
N PRO A 156 -4.02 -14.56 -25.26
CA PRO A 156 -3.00 -15.60 -25.41
C PRO A 156 -3.11 -16.70 -24.35
N PHE A 157 -3.52 -16.38 -23.11
CA PHE A 157 -3.78 -17.36 -22.06
C PHE A 157 -5.13 -18.05 -22.22
N LEU A 158 -6.20 -17.33 -22.61
CA LEU A 158 -7.56 -17.86 -22.73
C LEU A 158 -7.67 -18.95 -23.79
N LYS A 159 -6.93 -18.84 -24.89
CA LYS A 159 -6.83 -19.90 -25.91
C LYS A 159 -6.18 -21.18 -25.39
N ASN A 160 -5.45 -21.08 -24.29
CA ASN A 160 -4.61 -22.10 -23.67
C ASN A 160 -5.15 -22.57 -22.30
N SER A 161 -6.47 -22.44 -22.09
CA SER A 161 -7.26 -22.44 -20.83
C SER A 161 -7.03 -23.50 -19.74
N LYS A 162 -6.07 -24.42 -19.89
CA LYS A 162 -5.66 -25.42 -18.88
C LYS A 162 -4.23 -25.23 -18.35
N LEU A 163 -3.51 -24.20 -18.78
CA LEU A 163 -2.08 -24.03 -18.47
C LEU A 163 -1.87 -23.00 -17.34
N SER A 164 -1.18 -23.42 -16.30
CA SER A 164 -0.55 -22.59 -15.26
C SER A 164 0.71 -21.89 -15.80
N LEU A 165 1.27 -20.90 -15.08
CA LEU A 165 2.42 -20.08 -15.57
C LEU A 165 3.62 -20.94 -15.98
N ASP A 166 3.88 -22.02 -15.25
CA ASP A 166 4.96 -22.98 -15.52
C ASP A 166 4.76 -23.81 -16.79
N LYS A 167 3.52 -23.98 -17.24
CA LYS A 167 3.20 -24.82 -18.42
C LYS A 167 3.03 -23.99 -19.69
N LEU A 168 3.17 -22.68 -19.62
CA LEU A 168 3.05 -21.81 -20.78
C LEU A 168 4.32 -21.82 -21.62
N PRO A 169 4.18 -21.98 -22.95
CA PRO A 169 5.32 -21.83 -23.85
C PRO A 169 6.02 -20.47 -23.71
N ASP A 170 7.34 -20.46 -23.87
CA ASP A 170 8.16 -19.25 -23.72
C ASP A 170 7.71 -18.10 -24.64
N ASN A 171 7.32 -18.41 -25.88
CA ASN A 171 6.81 -17.43 -26.83
C ASN A 171 5.50 -16.78 -26.36
N VAL A 172 4.61 -17.54 -25.70
CA VAL A 172 3.34 -17.01 -25.16
C VAL A 172 3.62 -16.10 -23.96
N ARG A 173 4.49 -16.51 -23.03
CA ARG A 173 4.88 -15.66 -21.89
C ARG A 173 5.52 -14.36 -22.37
N ARG A 174 6.42 -14.46 -23.36
CA ARG A 174 7.08 -13.30 -23.97
C ARG A 174 6.08 -12.35 -24.64
N GLU A 175 5.08 -12.88 -25.35
CA GLU A 175 4.03 -12.08 -25.98
C GLU A 175 3.19 -11.33 -24.92
N VAL A 176 2.80 -12.00 -23.85
CA VAL A 176 2.07 -11.37 -22.74
C VAL A 176 2.89 -10.27 -22.07
N LEU A 177 4.13 -10.57 -21.71
CA LEU A 177 5.01 -9.59 -21.06
C LEU A 177 5.27 -8.38 -21.96
N LYS A 178 5.36 -8.60 -23.28
CA LYS A 178 5.39 -7.52 -24.26
C LYS A 178 4.14 -6.63 -24.17
N LYS A 179 2.95 -7.22 -24.15
CA LYS A 179 1.69 -6.47 -24.04
C LYS A 179 1.57 -5.69 -22.74
N ILE A 180 2.03 -6.26 -21.62
CA ILE A 180 2.09 -5.56 -20.33
C ILE A 180 3.10 -4.41 -20.40
N PHE A 181 4.30 -4.66 -20.95
CA PHE A 181 5.34 -3.64 -21.12
C PHE A 181 4.90 -2.46 -22.00
N GLU A 182 4.06 -2.70 -23.00
CA GLU A 182 3.50 -1.68 -23.90
C GLU A 182 2.24 -0.98 -23.34
N SER A 183 1.70 -1.46 -22.21
CA SER A 183 0.45 -0.97 -21.63
C SER A 183 0.51 0.33 -20.81
N PRO A 184 1.64 0.82 -20.26
CA PRO A 184 1.65 2.02 -19.41
C PRO A 184 1.02 3.26 -20.05
N PRO A 185 1.27 3.61 -21.33
CA PRO A 185 0.59 4.76 -21.96
C PRO A 185 -0.94 4.60 -22.02
N ILE A 186 -1.43 3.36 -22.18
CA ILE A 186 -2.86 3.04 -22.21
C ILE A 186 -3.45 3.22 -20.80
N LEU A 187 -2.76 2.72 -19.76
CA LEU A 187 -3.17 2.89 -18.37
C LEU A 187 -3.17 4.36 -17.94
N GLN A 188 -2.21 5.16 -18.39
CA GLN A 188 -2.21 6.62 -18.17
C GLN A 188 -3.40 7.31 -18.86
N GLY A 189 -3.78 6.85 -20.06
CA GLY A 189 -5.00 7.31 -20.73
C GLY A 189 -6.27 6.99 -19.94
N ILE A 190 -6.36 5.77 -19.40
CA ILE A 190 -7.46 5.32 -18.52
C ILE A 190 -7.51 6.19 -17.25
N ARG A 191 -6.35 6.44 -16.62
CA ARG A 191 -6.23 7.32 -15.44
C ARG A 191 -6.74 8.73 -15.73
N ALA A 192 -6.36 9.32 -16.86
CA ALA A 192 -6.82 10.64 -17.26
C ALA A 192 -8.34 10.69 -17.46
N GLN A 193 -8.93 9.65 -18.07
CA GLN A 193 -10.39 9.54 -18.24
C GLN A 193 -11.12 9.42 -16.90
N ILE A 194 -10.58 8.65 -15.94
CA ILE A 194 -11.12 8.57 -14.58
C ILE A 194 -11.03 9.94 -13.87
N GLY A 195 -9.91 10.66 -14.04
CA GLY A 195 -9.78 12.02 -13.53
C GLY A 195 -10.81 12.98 -14.10
N LEU A 196 -11.12 12.90 -15.41
CA LEU A 196 -12.21 13.67 -16.02
C LEU A 196 -13.59 13.28 -15.45
N ALA A 197 -13.79 11.99 -15.15
CA ALA A 197 -15.01 11.53 -14.51
C ALA A 197 -15.17 12.13 -13.11
N ASP A 198 -14.08 12.24 -12.35
CA ASP A 198 -14.07 12.82 -11.01
C ASP A 198 -14.33 14.33 -11.05
N VAL A 199 -13.69 15.04 -11.99
CA VAL A 199 -13.97 16.47 -12.24
C VAL A 199 -15.45 16.70 -12.54
N ALA A 200 -16.06 15.91 -13.43
CA ALA A 200 -17.49 16.03 -13.72
C ALA A 200 -18.34 15.79 -12.47
N LEU A 201 -18.00 14.78 -11.66
CA LEU A 201 -18.74 14.43 -10.44
C LEU A 201 -18.65 15.54 -9.38
N SER A 202 -17.50 16.22 -9.28
CA SER A 202 -17.27 17.34 -8.37
C SER A 202 -18.06 18.61 -8.73
N GLN A 203 -18.52 18.74 -9.99
CA GLN A 203 -19.36 19.86 -10.43
C GLN A 203 -20.82 19.71 -10.02
N ILE A 204 -21.23 18.54 -9.51
CA ILE A 204 -22.58 18.32 -9.00
C ILE A 204 -22.77 19.16 -7.73
N PRO A 205 -23.80 20.04 -7.68
CA PRO A 205 -24.08 20.84 -6.49
C PRO A 205 -24.24 19.99 -5.24
N GLU A 206 -23.60 20.38 -4.13
CA GLU A 206 -23.75 19.71 -2.84
C GLU A 206 -25.14 19.96 -2.23
N ASP A 207 -25.63 21.19 -2.40
CA ASP A 207 -26.92 21.63 -1.89
C ASP A 207 -27.99 21.72 -2.99
N GLY A 208 -29.23 21.46 -2.61
CA GLY A 208 -30.39 21.63 -3.48
C GLY A 208 -30.64 20.49 -4.47
N VAL A 209 -29.80 19.45 -4.48
CA VAL A 209 -30.08 18.18 -5.18
C VAL A 209 -31.11 17.39 -4.37
N LEU A 210 -32.14 16.86 -5.02
CA LEU A 210 -33.16 16.05 -4.36
C LEU A 210 -32.54 14.73 -3.87
N SER A 211 -32.95 14.27 -2.69
CA SER A 211 -32.43 13.04 -2.08
C SER A 211 -32.51 11.82 -3.01
N ILE A 212 -33.58 11.70 -3.80
CA ILE A 212 -33.76 10.61 -4.76
C ILE A 212 -32.70 10.61 -5.88
N VAL A 213 -32.18 11.78 -6.25
CA VAL A 213 -31.09 11.93 -7.23
C VAL A 213 -29.76 11.65 -6.55
N GLN A 214 -29.58 12.16 -5.32
CA GLN A 214 -28.39 11.95 -4.50
C GLN A 214 -28.14 10.46 -4.20
N GLU A 215 -29.19 9.70 -3.84
CA GLU A 215 -29.15 8.24 -3.65
C GLU A 215 -28.64 7.45 -4.88
N LYS A 216 -28.65 8.06 -6.08
CA LYS A 216 -28.11 7.45 -7.32
C LYS A 216 -26.68 7.89 -7.62
N ILE A 217 -26.26 9.04 -7.10
CA ILE A 217 -24.93 9.63 -7.32
C ILE A 217 -23.94 9.16 -6.26
N ASP A 218 -24.37 9.03 -5.01
CA ASP A 218 -23.50 8.69 -3.88
C ASP A 218 -22.70 7.40 -4.08
N PRO A 219 -23.28 6.30 -4.64
CA PRO A 219 -22.50 5.10 -4.93
C PRO A 219 -21.37 5.33 -5.96
N LEU A 220 -21.53 6.28 -6.88
CA LEU A 220 -20.49 6.64 -7.84
C LEU A 220 -19.39 7.46 -7.16
N ARG A 221 -19.76 8.42 -6.30
CA ARG A 221 -18.82 9.21 -5.48
C ARG A 221 -17.96 8.32 -4.56
N GLU A 222 -18.57 7.30 -3.97
CA GLU A 222 -17.87 6.37 -3.09
C GLU A 222 -16.89 5.45 -3.85
N LYS A 223 -17.27 5.01 -5.06
CA LYS A 223 -16.51 4.00 -5.81
C LYS A 223 -15.46 4.56 -6.75
N LEU A 224 -15.65 5.77 -7.27
CA LEU A 224 -14.72 6.35 -8.24
C LEU A 224 -13.28 6.45 -7.71
N PRO A 225 -13.04 6.87 -6.45
CA PRO A 225 -11.69 6.87 -5.87
C PRO A 225 -11.08 5.46 -5.79
N GLN A 226 -11.88 4.43 -5.54
CA GLN A 226 -11.40 3.03 -5.50
C GLN A 226 -10.96 2.55 -6.88
N ILE A 227 -11.69 2.92 -7.93
CA ILE A 227 -11.33 2.60 -9.32
C ILE A 227 -10.07 3.35 -9.73
N ALA A 228 -9.96 4.63 -9.38
CA ALA A 228 -8.75 5.43 -9.59
C ALA A 228 -7.53 4.78 -8.92
N GLY A 229 -7.66 4.40 -7.63
CA GLY A 229 -6.60 3.75 -6.87
C GLY A 229 -6.16 2.41 -7.46
N ALA A 230 -7.09 1.62 -8.01
CA ALA A 230 -6.77 0.36 -8.68
C ALA A 230 -5.94 0.57 -9.96
N VAL A 231 -6.29 1.58 -10.77
CA VAL A 231 -5.53 1.93 -11.98
C VAL A 231 -4.17 2.51 -11.62
N ASP A 232 -4.12 3.40 -10.63
CA ASP A 232 -2.87 3.98 -10.13
C ASP A 232 -1.91 2.90 -9.61
N SER A 233 -2.43 1.83 -8.99
CA SER A 233 -1.64 0.69 -8.53
C SER A 233 -1.17 -0.23 -9.67
N ALA A 234 -1.93 -0.30 -10.78
CA ALA A 234 -1.61 -1.16 -11.92
C ALA A 234 -0.49 -0.60 -12.81
N ILE A 235 -0.36 0.72 -12.90
CA ILE A 235 0.66 1.41 -13.71
C ILE A 235 2.09 0.98 -13.32
N PRO A 236 2.55 1.14 -12.06
CA PRO A 236 3.92 0.77 -11.68
C PRO A 236 4.17 -0.72 -11.86
N LEU A 237 3.17 -1.58 -11.61
CA LEU A 237 3.28 -3.02 -11.89
C LEU A 237 3.53 -3.28 -13.37
N ALA A 238 2.79 -2.64 -14.28
CA ALA A 238 2.99 -2.81 -15.72
C ALA A 238 4.36 -2.30 -16.22
N GLU A 239 4.89 -1.25 -15.59
CA GLU A 239 6.19 -0.68 -15.91
C GLU A 239 7.37 -1.51 -15.39
N ILE A 240 7.24 -2.10 -14.20
CA ILE A 240 8.33 -2.79 -13.49
C ILE A 240 8.31 -4.30 -13.75
N LEU A 241 7.15 -4.95 -13.67
CA LEU A 241 7.03 -6.41 -13.67
C LEU A 241 7.68 -7.05 -14.91
N PRO A 242 7.43 -6.60 -16.16
CA PRO A 242 8.06 -7.22 -17.32
C PRO A 242 9.59 -7.17 -17.27
N LEU A 243 10.14 -6.00 -16.94
CA LEU A 243 11.58 -5.78 -16.84
C LEU A 243 12.20 -6.60 -15.71
N LEU A 244 11.56 -6.62 -14.54
CA LEU A 244 12.00 -7.40 -13.39
C LEU A 244 12.00 -8.91 -13.71
N SER A 245 11.00 -9.37 -14.46
CA SER A 245 10.78 -10.78 -14.83
C SER A 245 11.71 -11.33 -15.93
N GLY A 246 12.68 -10.54 -16.40
CA GLY A 246 13.61 -10.96 -17.44
C GLY A 246 13.07 -10.83 -18.86
N TYR A 247 12.17 -9.88 -19.11
CA TYR A 247 11.75 -9.45 -20.45
C TYR A 247 12.26 -8.02 -20.73
N PRO A 248 12.80 -7.71 -21.93
CA PRO A 248 13.04 -8.61 -23.06
C PRO A 248 14.33 -9.43 -22.91
N THR A 249 15.18 -9.11 -21.93
CA THR A 249 16.47 -9.77 -21.69
C THR A 249 16.46 -10.52 -20.35
N PRO A 250 17.03 -11.74 -20.26
CA PRO A 250 17.17 -12.44 -18.99
C PRO A 250 17.86 -11.61 -17.92
N LYS A 251 17.48 -11.82 -16.66
CA LYS A 251 18.00 -11.08 -15.51
C LYS A 251 18.47 -12.03 -14.42
N THR A 252 19.55 -11.66 -13.74
CA THR A 252 20.08 -12.39 -12.57
C THR A 252 20.06 -11.47 -11.37
N TYR A 253 19.30 -11.84 -10.33
CA TYR A 253 19.19 -11.05 -9.10
C TYR A 253 19.89 -11.74 -7.95
N LEU A 254 20.53 -10.93 -7.12
CA LEU A 254 20.87 -11.34 -5.76
C LEU A 254 19.62 -11.25 -4.91
N PHE A 255 19.18 -12.39 -4.39
CA PHE A 255 17.98 -12.51 -3.60
C PHE A 255 18.33 -12.51 -2.11
N LEU A 256 17.89 -11.51 -1.36
CA LEU A 256 18.21 -11.35 0.07
C LEU A 256 17.04 -11.85 0.93
N LEU A 257 17.34 -12.78 1.83
CA LEU A 257 16.40 -13.34 2.79
C LEU A 257 16.65 -12.65 4.14
N GLN A 258 15.98 -11.52 4.37
CA GLN A 258 16.20 -10.65 5.51
C GLN A 258 15.46 -11.17 6.74
N ASN A 259 16.19 -11.66 7.75
CA ASN A 259 15.58 -12.07 9.00
C ASN A 259 15.18 -10.82 9.83
N ASN A 260 13.92 -10.40 9.75
CA ASN A 260 13.41 -9.24 10.48
C ASN A 260 13.24 -9.47 11.99
N THR A 261 13.39 -10.72 12.47
CA THR A 261 13.50 -11.00 13.92
C THR A 261 14.89 -10.64 14.48
N GLU A 262 15.86 -10.35 13.60
CA GLU A 262 17.17 -9.76 13.88
C GLU A 262 17.31 -8.49 13.04
N LEU A 263 16.63 -7.43 13.46
CA LEU A 263 16.39 -6.26 12.63
C LEU A 263 17.68 -5.55 12.20
N ARG A 264 17.69 -5.14 10.93
CA ARG A 264 18.67 -4.24 10.33
C ARG A 264 17.90 -3.08 9.66
N PRO A 265 18.58 -1.96 9.37
CA PRO A 265 17.93 -0.76 8.83
C PRO A 265 17.08 -0.97 7.58
N THR A 266 17.44 -1.93 6.74
CA THR A 266 16.75 -2.24 5.47
C THR A 266 15.84 -3.47 5.52
N GLY A 267 15.59 -4.06 6.70
CA GLY A 267 14.59 -5.12 6.85
C GLY A 267 14.99 -6.24 7.80
N GLY A 268 16.27 -6.61 7.87
CA GLY A 268 16.71 -7.72 8.70
C GLY A 268 18.11 -8.23 8.40
N PHE A 269 18.62 -9.11 9.26
CA PHE A 269 19.94 -9.70 9.12
C PHE A 269 20.06 -10.61 7.89
N LEU A 270 21.18 -10.51 7.15
CA LEU A 270 21.44 -11.27 5.94
C LEU A 270 22.09 -12.62 6.26
N GLY A 271 21.33 -13.49 6.90
CA GLY A 271 21.79 -14.83 7.22
C GLY A 271 21.84 -15.77 6.00
N ALA A 272 20.94 -15.60 5.04
CA ALA A 272 20.89 -16.39 3.82
C ALA A 272 20.74 -15.46 2.63
N TYR A 273 21.23 -15.92 1.49
CA TYR A 273 21.04 -15.26 0.21
C TYR A 273 20.70 -16.30 -0.85
N GLY A 274 20.26 -15.85 -2.01
CA GLY A 274 20.11 -16.69 -3.17
C GLY A 274 20.47 -15.96 -4.45
N ILE A 275 20.60 -16.74 -5.53
CA ILE A 275 20.76 -16.25 -6.89
C ILE A 275 19.53 -16.69 -7.67
N MET A 276 18.79 -15.73 -8.19
CA MET A 276 17.59 -15.96 -8.97
C MET A 276 17.83 -15.55 -10.42
N ARG A 277 17.65 -16.48 -11.36
CA ARG A 277 17.73 -16.21 -12.80
C ARG A 277 16.33 -16.24 -13.39
N LEU A 278 15.95 -15.14 -14.04
CA LEU A 278 14.63 -14.91 -14.61
C LEU A 278 14.73 -14.71 -16.12
N LYS A 279 13.80 -15.31 -16.86
CA LYS A 279 13.68 -15.13 -18.31
C LYS A 279 12.22 -15.20 -18.73
N ASN A 280 11.72 -14.15 -19.37
CA ASN A 280 10.34 -14.07 -19.86
C ASN A 280 9.30 -14.54 -18.81
N GLY A 281 9.44 -14.14 -17.54
CA GLY A 281 8.53 -14.54 -16.47
C GLY A 281 8.75 -15.93 -15.90
N ASN A 282 9.74 -16.69 -16.40
CA ASN A 282 10.16 -17.96 -15.82
C ASN A 282 11.27 -17.74 -14.80
N ILE A 283 11.23 -18.51 -13.70
CA ILE A 283 12.40 -18.71 -12.84
C ILE A 283 13.18 -19.89 -13.42
N ASP A 284 14.25 -19.60 -14.16
CA ASP A 284 15.11 -20.62 -14.79
C ASP A 284 15.93 -21.36 -13.73
N SER A 285 16.36 -20.65 -12.68
CA SER A 285 17.02 -21.23 -11.51
C SER A 285 16.87 -20.35 -10.28
N PHE A 286 16.73 -20.99 -9.12
CA PHE A 286 16.85 -20.34 -7.83
C PHE A 286 17.72 -21.21 -6.93
N THR A 287 18.83 -20.67 -6.43
CA THR A 287 19.73 -21.38 -5.52
C THR A 287 19.97 -20.53 -4.29
N THR A 288 19.90 -21.12 -3.11
CA THR A 288 20.16 -20.43 -1.84
C THR A 288 21.42 -20.95 -1.18
N ASP A 289 22.05 -20.10 -0.36
CA ASP A 289 23.25 -20.44 0.39
C ASP A 289 23.32 -19.64 1.70
N ASN A 290 24.13 -20.13 2.62
CA ASN A 290 24.42 -19.49 3.90
C ASN A 290 25.45 -18.37 3.70
N SER A 291 25.18 -17.16 4.20
CA SER A 291 26.10 -16.03 4.04
C SER A 291 27.48 -16.29 4.64
N TYR A 292 27.56 -17.09 5.71
CA TYR A 292 28.84 -17.46 6.32
C TYR A 292 29.76 -18.26 5.39
N ASN A 293 29.23 -18.94 4.37
CA ASN A 293 30.01 -19.67 3.38
C ASN A 293 30.78 -18.72 2.44
N LEU A 294 30.37 -17.45 2.32
CA LEU A 294 31.12 -16.39 1.65
C LEU A 294 32.24 -15.85 2.55
N ASP A 295 31.89 -15.48 3.79
CA ASP A 295 32.81 -14.89 4.76
C ASP A 295 34.09 -15.73 4.96
N VAL A 296 33.94 -17.04 5.16
CA VAL A 296 35.05 -17.95 5.48
C VAL A 296 36.09 -18.01 4.37
N ARG A 297 35.70 -17.78 3.11
CA ARG A 297 36.60 -17.80 1.95
C ARG A 297 37.61 -16.67 1.98
N VAL A 298 37.22 -15.53 2.57
CA VAL A 298 38.03 -14.31 2.55
C VAL A 298 38.36 -13.74 3.93
N LYS A 299 38.01 -14.44 5.01
CA LYS A 299 38.26 -14.00 6.40
C LYS A 299 39.71 -13.56 6.66
N LYS A 300 40.69 -14.17 5.97
CA LYS A 300 42.12 -13.85 6.09
C LYS A 300 42.62 -12.77 5.13
N THR A 301 41.85 -12.42 4.09
CA THR A 301 42.30 -11.59 2.97
C THR A 301 41.48 -10.31 2.80
N LEU A 302 40.19 -10.35 3.11
CA LEU A 302 39.30 -9.19 3.08
C LEU A 302 39.33 -8.50 4.45
N ASN A 303 39.73 -7.22 4.46
CA ASN A 303 39.73 -6.40 5.66
C ASN A 303 39.03 -5.07 5.37
N VAL A 304 37.72 -5.04 5.57
CA VAL A 304 36.89 -3.83 5.45
C VAL A 304 36.51 -3.37 6.84
N THR A 305 36.79 -2.11 7.15
CA THR A 305 36.45 -1.49 8.43
C THR A 305 34.93 -1.42 8.59
N PRO A 306 34.35 -2.01 9.64
CA PRO A 306 32.92 -1.89 9.91
C PRO A 306 32.53 -0.46 10.29
N PRO A 307 31.27 -0.06 10.11
CA PRO A 307 30.71 1.14 10.71
C PRO A 307 31.01 1.24 12.22
N MET A 308 31.35 2.44 12.71
CA MET A 308 31.74 2.66 14.12
C MET A 308 30.77 2.03 15.13
N PRO A 309 29.43 2.12 14.98
CA PRO A 309 28.51 1.49 15.92
C PRO A 309 28.65 -0.03 16.01
N LEU A 310 28.93 -0.71 14.89
CA LEU A 310 29.19 -2.15 14.89
C LEU A 310 30.49 -2.49 15.61
N GLN A 311 31.53 -1.66 15.46
CA GLN A 311 32.78 -1.82 16.20
C GLN A 311 32.56 -1.62 17.71
N LYS A 312 31.91 -0.53 18.09
CA LYS A 312 31.76 -0.13 19.50
C LYS A 312 30.78 -1.01 20.28
N TYR A 313 29.63 -1.31 19.70
CA TYR A 313 28.53 -1.96 20.42
C TYR A 313 28.41 -3.46 20.13
N ASN A 314 28.91 -3.93 18.98
CA ASN A 314 28.90 -5.35 18.60
C ASN A 314 30.31 -5.98 18.57
N ALA A 315 31.36 -5.24 18.93
CA ALA A 315 32.76 -5.70 18.88
C ALA A 315 33.15 -6.28 17.50
N THR A 316 32.50 -5.81 16.43
CA THR A 316 32.76 -6.28 15.07
C THR A 316 34.07 -5.69 14.57
N THR A 317 35.04 -6.54 14.21
CA THR A 317 36.37 -6.12 13.76
C THR A 317 36.55 -6.15 12.25
N GLN A 318 35.73 -6.95 11.55
CA GLN A 318 35.76 -7.11 10.10
C GLN A 318 34.34 -7.07 9.55
N TRP A 319 34.15 -6.33 8.46
CA TRP A 319 32.84 -6.18 7.81
C TRP A 319 32.73 -7.12 6.62
N PHE A 320 31.58 -7.78 6.53
CA PHE A 320 31.29 -8.81 5.54
C PHE A 320 29.87 -8.68 4.99
N PHE A 321 29.55 -9.48 3.98
CA PHE A 321 28.25 -9.59 3.32
C PHE A 321 27.08 -9.67 4.30
N ARG A 322 27.18 -10.49 5.35
CA ARG A 322 26.06 -10.70 6.30
C ARG A 322 25.58 -9.43 7.03
N ASP A 323 26.42 -8.40 7.10
CA ASP A 323 26.13 -7.10 7.74
C ASP A 323 26.22 -5.93 6.76
N SER A 324 26.28 -6.18 5.44
CA SER A 324 26.45 -5.15 4.41
C SER A 324 25.28 -4.18 4.31
N ASN A 325 24.13 -4.53 4.86
CA ASN A 325 22.90 -3.77 4.78
C ASN A 325 22.73 -2.73 5.92
N TRP A 326 23.84 -2.12 6.33
CA TRP A 326 23.91 -1.12 7.40
C TRP A 326 23.35 0.26 7.04
N SER A 327 23.46 0.69 5.78
CA SER A 327 22.80 1.92 5.34
C SER A 327 21.27 1.77 5.49
N PRO A 328 20.53 2.78 5.99
CA PRO A 328 19.07 2.77 5.98
C PRO A 328 18.50 3.03 4.58
N ASP A 329 19.32 3.54 3.65
CA ASP A 329 19.00 3.66 2.23
C ASP A 329 19.23 2.33 1.52
N PHE A 330 18.14 1.68 1.06
CA PHE A 330 18.25 0.36 0.46
C PHE A 330 19.02 0.33 -0.86
N PRO A 331 18.91 1.29 -1.80
CA PRO A 331 19.74 1.27 -3.01
C PRO A 331 21.25 1.32 -2.70
N LEU A 332 21.67 2.13 -1.73
CA LEU A 332 23.07 2.13 -1.26
C LEU A 332 23.44 0.82 -0.58
N ALA A 333 22.58 0.28 0.29
CA ALA A 333 22.78 -1.02 0.93
C ALA A 333 22.86 -2.17 -0.08
N ALA A 334 22.04 -2.15 -1.14
CA ALA A 334 22.01 -3.14 -2.20
C ALA A 334 23.31 -3.10 -3.01
N LYS A 335 23.78 -1.90 -3.41
CA LYS A 335 25.09 -1.71 -4.03
C LYS A 335 26.23 -2.24 -3.16
N GLN A 336 26.22 -1.92 -1.87
CA GLN A 336 27.21 -2.42 -0.90
C GLN A 336 27.18 -3.95 -0.80
N THR A 337 25.98 -4.53 -0.78
CA THR A 337 25.77 -5.98 -0.68
C THR A 337 26.25 -6.71 -1.93
N MET A 338 25.95 -6.18 -3.12
CA MET A 338 26.48 -6.69 -4.39
C MET A 338 28.01 -6.61 -4.45
N TRP A 339 28.60 -5.53 -3.93
CA TRP A 339 30.04 -5.38 -3.85
C TRP A 339 30.66 -6.44 -2.92
N PHE A 340 30.10 -6.64 -1.72
CA PHE A 340 30.57 -7.70 -0.82
C PHE A 340 30.42 -9.09 -1.44
N TYR A 341 29.29 -9.38 -2.09
CA TYR A 341 29.10 -10.66 -2.79
C TYR A 341 30.25 -10.94 -3.77
N GLY A 342 30.62 -9.97 -4.61
CA GLY A 342 31.76 -10.12 -5.52
C GLY A 342 33.11 -10.26 -4.80
N LYS A 343 33.34 -9.47 -3.74
CA LYS A 343 34.60 -9.52 -2.97
C LYS A 343 34.78 -10.80 -2.17
N GLU A 344 33.70 -11.46 -1.79
CA GLU A 344 33.72 -12.71 -1.03
C GLU A 344 33.64 -13.96 -1.92
N GLY A 345 33.80 -13.79 -3.23
CA GLY A 345 33.95 -14.88 -4.20
C GLY A 345 32.67 -15.29 -4.91
N GLY A 346 31.61 -14.49 -4.83
CA GLY A 346 30.45 -14.55 -5.71
C GLY A 346 30.85 -14.32 -7.17
N ARG A 347 30.23 -15.08 -8.09
CA ARG A 347 30.67 -15.16 -9.50
C ARG A 347 29.64 -14.66 -10.50
N GLU A 348 28.40 -14.48 -10.05
CA GLU A 348 27.28 -14.11 -10.91
C GLU A 348 27.34 -12.63 -11.28
N LYS A 349 27.03 -12.31 -12.54
CA LYS A 349 26.79 -10.92 -12.96
C LYS A 349 25.38 -10.56 -12.56
N LEU A 350 25.26 -9.70 -11.56
CA LEU A 350 23.98 -9.31 -10.98
C LEU A 350 23.40 -8.09 -11.70
N ASP A 351 22.13 -8.18 -12.09
CA ASP A 351 21.35 -7.08 -12.66
C ASP A 351 20.66 -6.24 -11.57
N GLY A 352 20.62 -6.73 -10.33
CA GLY A 352 19.97 -6.04 -9.21
C GLY A 352 19.87 -6.89 -7.95
N VAL A 353 19.07 -6.42 -7.00
CA VAL A 353 18.80 -7.06 -5.72
C VAL A 353 17.29 -7.11 -5.48
N ILE A 354 16.78 -8.27 -5.07
CA ILE A 354 15.42 -8.44 -4.55
C ILE A 354 15.56 -8.85 -3.10
N ALA A 355 15.06 -8.04 -2.17
CA ALA A 355 15.09 -8.37 -0.74
C ALA A 355 13.68 -8.64 -0.23
N ILE A 356 13.53 -9.71 0.55
CA ILE A 356 12.26 -10.05 1.20
C ILE A 356 12.47 -10.36 2.68
N THR A 357 11.42 -10.15 3.46
CA THR A 357 11.30 -10.65 4.84
C THR A 357 10.43 -11.92 4.89
N PRO A 358 10.50 -12.71 5.98
CA PRO A 358 9.64 -13.89 6.17
C PRO A 358 8.14 -13.65 6.03
N VAL A 359 7.66 -12.42 6.26
CA VAL A 359 6.25 -12.01 6.07
C VAL A 359 5.77 -12.29 4.64
N VAL A 360 6.65 -12.16 3.64
CA VAL A 360 6.33 -12.52 2.25
C VAL A 360 5.97 -14.00 2.13
N ILE A 361 6.73 -14.87 2.80
CA ILE A 361 6.49 -16.32 2.79
C ILE A 361 5.17 -16.65 3.51
N GLU A 362 4.92 -16.02 4.66
CA GLU A 362 3.67 -16.15 5.41
C GLU A 362 2.44 -15.81 4.56
N ARG A 363 2.41 -14.63 3.92
CA ARG A 363 1.30 -14.18 3.08
C ARG A 363 1.10 -15.07 1.84
N LEU A 364 2.18 -15.60 1.28
CA LEU A 364 2.10 -16.54 0.16
C LEU A 364 1.59 -17.94 0.59
N LEU A 365 1.91 -18.39 1.81
CA LEU A 365 1.36 -19.62 2.39
C LEU A 365 -0.13 -19.49 2.73
N GLU A 366 -0.60 -18.29 3.09
CA GLU A 366 -2.04 -18.04 3.26
C GLU A 366 -2.83 -18.32 1.97
N MET A 367 -2.25 -17.97 0.81
CA MET A 367 -2.86 -18.22 -0.49
C MET A 367 -2.65 -19.65 -1.00
N THR A 368 -1.46 -20.22 -0.80
CA THR A 368 -1.05 -21.52 -1.39
C THR A 368 -1.26 -22.73 -0.47
N GLY A 369 -1.63 -22.53 0.79
CA GLY A 369 -1.79 -23.56 1.80
C GLY A 369 -0.46 -24.03 2.41
N SER A 370 -0.52 -24.90 3.42
CA SER A 370 0.66 -25.39 4.14
C SER A 370 1.60 -26.22 3.27
N ILE A 371 2.91 -26.13 3.52
CA ILE A 371 3.96 -26.88 2.83
C ILE A 371 4.66 -27.79 3.83
N THR A 372 4.80 -29.08 3.50
CA THR A 372 5.56 -30.02 4.33
C THR A 372 6.91 -30.32 3.68
N ILE A 373 8.00 -30.12 4.42
CA ILE A 373 9.36 -30.50 4.02
C ILE A 373 9.87 -31.56 5.00
N GLY A 374 10.08 -32.79 4.52
CA GLY A 374 10.43 -33.91 5.38
C GLY A 374 9.31 -34.21 6.39
N LYS A 375 9.59 -33.97 7.69
CA LYS A 375 8.63 -34.14 8.80
C LYS A 375 8.07 -32.82 9.33
N THR A 376 8.48 -31.70 8.76
CA THR A 376 8.14 -30.36 9.24
C THR A 376 7.05 -29.76 8.37
N GLU A 377 5.97 -29.28 8.99
CA GLU A 377 4.90 -28.54 8.31
C GLU A 377 5.04 -27.04 8.54
N PHE A 378 5.08 -26.29 7.45
CA PHE A 378 5.06 -24.84 7.41
C PHE A 378 3.67 -24.34 7.02
N THR A 379 3.05 -23.57 7.90
CA THR A 379 1.77 -22.90 7.74
C THR A 379 1.99 -21.38 7.79
N LYS A 380 0.99 -20.60 7.41
CA LYS A 380 1.05 -19.14 7.57
C LYS A 380 1.35 -18.73 9.03
N ASP A 381 0.81 -19.48 10.00
CA ASP A 381 0.87 -19.11 11.42
C ASP A 381 2.19 -19.54 12.11
N ASN A 382 2.91 -20.52 11.56
CA ASN A 382 4.13 -21.05 12.20
C ASN A 382 5.41 -20.83 11.40
N VAL A 383 5.34 -20.39 10.14
CA VAL A 383 6.49 -20.47 9.21
C VAL A 383 7.72 -19.74 9.74
N VAL A 384 7.55 -18.57 10.36
CA VAL A 384 8.67 -17.78 10.92
C VAL A 384 9.33 -18.54 12.07
N ASP A 385 8.53 -19.01 13.02
CA ASP A 385 9.03 -19.69 14.23
C ASP A 385 9.66 -21.04 13.90
N GLU A 386 9.05 -21.78 12.98
CA GLU A 386 9.54 -23.08 12.55
C GLU A 386 10.83 -22.94 11.74
N LEU A 387 10.93 -21.95 10.84
CA LEU A 387 12.20 -21.69 10.12
C LEU A 387 13.33 -21.35 11.10
N ILE A 388 13.07 -20.50 12.09
CA ILE A 388 14.06 -20.17 13.12
C ILE A 388 14.49 -21.43 13.89
N TYR A 389 13.53 -22.25 14.34
CA TYR A 389 13.83 -23.49 15.06
C TYR A 389 14.67 -24.46 14.21
N GLN A 390 14.31 -24.63 12.94
CA GLN A 390 15.00 -25.56 12.04
C GLN A 390 16.45 -25.17 11.80
N VAL A 391 16.72 -23.88 11.58
CA VAL A 391 18.08 -23.39 11.24
C VAL A 391 18.97 -23.13 12.45
N GLU A 392 18.41 -23.02 13.66
CA GLU A 392 19.18 -22.73 14.89
C GLU A 392 19.29 -23.92 15.86
N LYS A 393 18.31 -24.85 15.86
CA LYS A 393 18.27 -25.99 16.81
C LYS A 393 18.17 -27.33 16.11
N ALA A 394 17.15 -27.52 15.26
CA ALA A 394 16.82 -28.84 14.74
C ALA A 394 17.96 -29.47 13.93
N TYR A 395 18.74 -28.65 13.20
CA TYR A 395 19.86 -29.12 12.38
C TYR A 395 20.90 -29.93 13.17
N ILE A 396 21.14 -29.60 14.45
CA ILE A 396 22.06 -30.33 15.34
C ILE A 396 21.55 -31.75 15.58
N TYR A 397 20.27 -31.89 15.92
CA TYR A 397 19.62 -33.17 16.16
C TYR A 397 19.44 -33.99 14.88
N GLN A 398 19.40 -33.32 13.72
CA GLN A 398 19.36 -33.94 12.39
C GLN A 398 20.76 -34.37 11.89
N GLY A 399 21.83 -34.10 12.65
CA GLY A 399 23.21 -34.42 12.25
C GLY A 399 23.69 -33.63 11.02
N LYS A 400 23.13 -32.44 10.79
CA LYS A 400 23.54 -31.55 9.67
C LYS A 400 24.68 -30.63 10.10
N ASP A 401 25.57 -30.33 9.16
CA ASP A 401 26.64 -29.35 9.39
C ASP A 401 26.11 -27.91 9.48
N PHE A 402 26.84 -27.07 10.22
CA PHE A 402 26.52 -25.64 10.36
C PHE A 402 26.42 -24.93 9.01
N GLU A 403 27.24 -25.31 8.03
CA GLU A 403 27.25 -24.75 6.67
C GLU A 403 25.94 -25.02 5.94
N ASN A 404 25.37 -26.22 6.11
CA ASN A 404 24.20 -26.72 5.39
C ASN A 404 22.86 -26.46 6.12
N ARG A 405 22.90 -25.89 7.33
CA ARG A 405 21.70 -25.71 8.17
C ARG A 405 20.59 -24.87 7.53
N LYS A 406 20.93 -24.02 6.55
CA LYS A 406 19.97 -23.14 5.84
C LYS A 406 19.36 -23.75 4.58
N GLY A 407 19.70 -25.00 4.24
CA GLY A 407 19.15 -25.70 3.08
C GLY A 407 17.62 -25.81 3.08
N ILE A 408 17.01 -25.93 4.27
CA ILE A 408 15.54 -26.00 4.39
C ILE A 408 14.83 -24.74 3.87
N ILE A 409 15.50 -23.59 3.87
CA ILE A 409 14.96 -22.35 3.29
C ILE A 409 14.88 -22.48 1.76
N GLY A 410 15.89 -23.10 1.14
CA GLY A 410 15.88 -23.43 -0.28
C GLY A 410 14.77 -24.42 -0.62
N ASP A 411 14.67 -25.52 0.13
CA ASP A 411 13.64 -26.55 -0.08
C ASP A 411 12.22 -25.97 0.02
N LEU A 412 11.95 -25.14 1.03
CA LEU A 412 10.68 -24.44 1.19
C LEU A 412 10.43 -23.47 0.02
N GLY A 413 11.45 -22.68 -0.35
CA GLY A 413 11.38 -21.73 -1.45
C GLY A 413 11.05 -22.39 -2.78
N ASP A 414 11.69 -23.52 -3.10
CA ASP A 414 11.45 -24.27 -4.33
C ASP A 414 10.02 -24.80 -4.42
N VAL A 415 9.48 -25.34 -3.32
CA VAL A 415 8.08 -25.83 -3.29
C VAL A 415 7.11 -24.66 -3.40
N LEU A 416 7.38 -23.56 -2.70
CA LEU A 416 6.52 -22.36 -2.72
C LEU A 416 6.49 -21.73 -4.12
N ILE A 417 7.63 -21.57 -4.77
CA ILE A 417 7.74 -21.07 -6.15
C ILE A 417 6.95 -21.97 -7.10
N LYS A 418 7.10 -23.30 -7.01
CA LYS A 418 6.34 -24.25 -7.84
C LYS A 418 4.83 -24.09 -7.64
N ARG A 419 4.36 -23.92 -6.39
CA ARG A 419 2.94 -23.68 -6.10
C ARG A 419 2.43 -22.38 -6.69
N ILE A 420 3.18 -21.29 -6.53
CA ILE A 420 2.83 -19.97 -7.08
C ILE A 420 2.75 -20.03 -8.61
N MET A 421 3.74 -20.62 -9.26
CA MET A 421 3.74 -20.79 -10.72
C MET A 421 2.61 -21.71 -11.20
N SER A 422 2.14 -22.63 -10.35
CA SER A 422 1.01 -23.52 -10.61
C SER A 422 -0.36 -22.92 -10.29
N LEU A 423 -0.43 -21.70 -9.74
CA LEU A 423 -1.69 -21.07 -9.35
C LEU A 423 -2.64 -20.93 -10.55
N PRO A 424 -3.93 -21.22 -10.35
CA PRO A 424 -4.91 -21.00 -11.40
C PRO A 424 -5.05 -19.50 -11.68
N ARG A 425 -5.37 -19.16 -12.94
CA ARG A 425 -5.36 -17.78 -13.44
C ARG A 425 -6.25 -16.82 -12.64
N ASP A 426 -7.38 -17.31 -12.13
CA ASP A 426 -8.32 -16.54 -11.31
C ASP A 426 -7.70 -16.06 -9.98
N LYS A 427 -6.55 -16.62 -9.56
CA LYS A 427 -5.80 -16.21 -8.38
C LYS A 427 -4.69 -15.18 -8.64
N TRP A 428 -4.36 -14.90 -9.89
CA TRP A 428 -3.26 -13.97 -10.18
C TRP A 428 -3.53 -12.52 -9.76
N PRO A 429 -4.76 -11.96 -9.88
CA PRO A 429 -5.04 -10.63 -9.34
C PRO A 429 -4.74 -10.54 -7.84
N GLU A 430 -5.20 -11.53 -7.06
CA GLU A 430 -4.94 -11.64 -5.61
C GLU A 430 -3.42 -11.75 -5.33
N LEU A 431 -2.67 -12.51 -6.15
CA LEU A 431 -1.20 -12.59 -6.02
C LEU A 431 -0.52 -11.24 -6.28
N PHE A 432 -0.85 -10.54 -7.37
CA PHE A 432 -0.18 -9.27 -7.71
C PHE A 432 -0.53 -8.16 -6.71
N GLU A 433 -1.77 -8.15 -6.21
CA GLU A 433 -2.20 -7.27 -5.12
C GLU A 433 -1.37 -7.49 -3.85
N ILE A 434 -1.28 -8.74 -3.37
CA ILE A 434 -0.46 -9.10 -2.19
C ILE A 434 1.01 -8.69 -2.37
N MET A 435 1.58 -8.90 -3.56
CA MET A 435 2.97 -8.53 -3.84
C MET A 435 3.18 -7.00 -3.84
N GLY A 436 2.21 -6.25 -4.37
CA GLY A 436 2.21 -4.79 -4.32
C GLY A 436 2.07 -4.26 -2.89
N GLU A 437 1.16 -4.85 -2.09
CA GLU A 437 1.02 -4.56 -0.66
C GLU A 437 2.34 -4.80 0.08
N LEU A 438 2.96 -5.98 -0.07
CA LEU A 438 4.23 -6.31 0.57
C LEU A 438 5.37 -5.36 0.19
N ALA A 439 5.38 -4.85 -1.04
CA ALA A 439 6.34 -3.84 -1.47
C ALA A 439 6.06 -2.46 -0.83
N ASN A 440 4.79 -2.04 -0.78
CA ASN A 440 4.35 -0.80 -0.12
C ASN A 440 4.55 -0.83 1.40
N GLU A 441 4.40 -2.00 2.02
CA GLU A 441 4.68 -2.29 3.43
C GLU A 441 6.18 -2.46 3.70
N LYS A 442 7.03 -2.44 2.66
CA LYS A 442 8.50 -2.60 2.77
C LYS A 442 8.90 -3.95 3.40
N HIS A 443 8.12 -5.00 3.13
CA HIS A 443 8.50 -6.39 3.32
C HIS A 443 9.15 -6.99 2.07
N MET A 444 9.03 -6.30 0.93
CA MET A 444 9.77 -6.52 -0.30
C MET A 444 10.43 -5.22 -0.75
N LEU A 445 11.73 -5.26 -1.08
CA LEU A 445 12.47 -4.12 -1.62
C LEU A 445 13.18 -4.52 -2.91
N LEU A 446 13.21 -3.60 -3.86
CA LEU A 446 13.79 -3.82 -5.18
C LEU A 446 14.93 -2.84 -5.46
N TYR A 447 15.98 -3.32 -6.08
CA TYR A 447 17.05 -2.49 -6.61
C TYR A 447 17.48 -3.04 -7.98
N SER A 448 17.66 -2.13 -8.93
CA SER A 448 18.13 -2.42 -10.28
C SER A 448 19.43 -1.67 -10.55
N THR A 449 20.35 -2.32 -11.28
CA THR A 449 21.53 -1.67 -11.85
C THR A 449 21.23 -0.90 -13.14
N ASP A 450 20.11 -1.22 -13.79
CA ASP A 450 19.54 -0.43 -14.88
C ASP A 450 18.84 0.80 -14.32
N SER A 451 19.28 2.00 -14.74
CA SER A 451 18.82 3.27 -14.18
C SER A 451 17.35 3.55 -14.49
N GLU A 452 16.87 3.22 -15.68
CA GLU A 452 15.48 3.46 -16.05
C GLU A 452 14.51 2.61 -15.22
N LEU A 453 14.84 1.32 -15.03
CA LEU A 453 14.08 0.45 -14.14
C LEU A 453 14.20 0.91 -12.68
N GLN A 454 15.38 1.36 -12.25
CA GLN A 454 15.57 1.85 -10.88
C GLN A 454 14.72 3.10 -10.59
N ASP A 455 14.61 4.03 -11.55
CA ASP A 455 13.78 5.23 -11.41
C ASP A 455 12.30 4.87 -11.27
N LYS A 456 11.82 3.89 -12.05
CA LYS A 456 10.45 3.35 -11.93
C LYS A 456 10.22 2.70 -10.55
N ILE A 457 11.17 1.89 -10.07
CA ILE A 457 11.12 1.27 -8.74
C ILE A 457 11.06 2.33 -7.62
N ILE A 458 11.85 3.40 -7.73
CA ILE A 458 11.86 4.53 -6.78
C ILE A 458 10.52 5.26 -6.82
N ALA A 459 10.00 5.56 -8.01
CA ALA A 459 8.73 6.25 -8.20
C ALA A 459 7.54 5.46 -7.64
N ALA A 460 7.58 4.12 -7.75
CA ALA A 460 6.60 3.22 -7.14
C ALA A 460 6.72 3.10 -5.61
N GLY A 461 7.81 3.62 -5.01
CA GLY A 461 8.06 3.51 -3.58
C GLY A 461 8.64 2.18 -3.12
N TRP A 462 8.99 1.28 -4.05
CA TRP A 462 9.49 -0.08 -3.77
C TRP A 462 11.00 -0.15 -3.61
N GLY A 463 11.69 0.98 -3.80
CA GLY A 463 13.14 1.08 -3.74
C GLY A 463 13.72 1.16 -2.33
N GLY A 464 12.93 1.47 -1.29
CA GLY A 464 13.42 1.55 0.09
C GLY A 464 14.50 2.63 0.35
N GLN A 465 14.65 3.59 -0.55
CA GLN A 465 15.57 4.72 -0.41
C GLN A 465 15.15 5.66 0.73
N ILE A 466 16.09 6.37 1.33
CA ILE A 466 15.75 7.51 2.18
C ILE A 466 15.17 8.60 1.28
N LYS A 467 13.97 9.07 1.60
CA LYS A 467 13.29 10.06 0.77
C LYS A 467 13.96 11.42 0.95
N GLU A 468 14.17 12.09 -0.17
CA GLU A 468 14.39 13.53 -0.15
C GLU A 468 13.11 14.21 0.30
N ALA A 469 13.27 15.21 1.17
CA ALA A 469 12.17 15.97 1.72
C ALA A 469 12.65 17.41 1.91
N ASP A 470 12.03 18.34 1.20
CA ASP A 470 12.25 19.78 1.35
C ASP A 470 11.44 20.36 2.53
N ASP A 471 10.85 19.50 3.35
CA ASP A 471 9.89 19.75 4.43
C ASP A 471 10.30 19.02 5.71
N ASP A 472 9.44 18.99 6.73
CA ASP A 472 9.73 18.20 7.92
C ASP A 472 9.75 16.71 7.58
N PHE A 473 10.66 15.99 8.21
CA PHE A 473 10.95 14.60 7.95
C PHE A 473 11.29 13.88 9.24
N ILE A 474 10.72 12.71 9.45
CA ILE A 474 11.14 11.83 10.53
C ILE A 474 11.23 10.38 10.06
N GLY A 475 12.42 9.80 10.17
CA GLY A 475 12.67 8.40 9.91
C GLY A 475 13.38 7.75 11.09
N VAL A 476 12.77 6.72 11.67
CA VAL A 476 13.34 5.97 12.80
C VAL A 476 13.87 4.63 12.31
N PHE A 477 15.19 4.42 12.42
CA PHE A 477 15.86 3.21 11.95
C PHE A 477 16.59 2.51 13.09
N ASP A 478 16.05 1.35 13.47
CA ASP A 478 16.61 0.46 14.48
C ASP A 478 17.56 -0.58 13.85
N ALA A 479 18.62 -0.92 14.57
CA ALA A 479 19.56 -1.98 14.22
C ALA A 479 19.84 -2.84 15.47
N ASN A 480 19.33 -4.07 15.48
CA ASN A 480 19.52 -5.00 16.59
C ASN A 480 20.92 -5.63 16.56
N LEU A 481 21.74 -5.31 17.54
CA LEU A 481 23.13 -5.75 17.71
C LEU A 481 23.29 -6.89 18.74
N ALA A 482 22.20 -7.56 19.13
CA ALA A 482 22.24 -8.68 20.08
C ALA A 482 22.54 -10.05 19.43
N SER A 483 22.47 -10.15 18.09
CA SER A 483 22.66 -11.41 17.34
C SER A 483 21.67 -12.52 17.71
N LEU A 484 20.49 -12.14 18.22
CA LEU A 484 19.39 -13.01 18.63
C LEU A 484 18.05 -12.43 18.17
N LYS A 485 17.03 -13.28 18.10
CA LYS A 485 15.74 -13.06 17.41
C LYS A 485 14.76 -12.25 18.25
N THR A 486 15.28 -11.27 18.98
CA THR A 486 14.56 -10.50 20.00
C THR A 486 13.54 -9.55 19.37
N ASP A 487 13.73 -9.11 18.12
CA ASP A 487 12.76 -8.22 17.47
C ASP A 487 11.37 -8.83 17.32
N ALA A 488 11.24 -10.17 17.35
CA ALA A 488 9.97 -10.89 17.30
C ALA A 488 9.05 -10.61 18.51
N VAL A 489 9.60 -10.10 19.62
CA VAL A 489 8.88 -9.81 20.87
C VAL A 489 9.01 -8.34 21.29
N MET A 490 9.42 -7.47 20.37
CA MET A 490 9.53 -6.04 20.62
C MET A 490 8.29 -5.30 20.14
N LYS A 491 7.67 -4.50 21.01
CA LYS A 491 6.72 -3.46 20.61
C LYS A 491 7.43 -2.12 20.54
N ARG A 492 7.05 -1.29 19.56
CA ARG A 492 7.72 -0.03 19.23
C ARG A 492 6.69 1.08 19.05
N GLY A 493 6.95 2.22 19.69
CA GLY A 493 6.15 3.43 19.53
C GLY A 493 7.00 4.66 19.23
N LEU A 494 6.43 5.62 18.52
CA LEU A 494 6.98 6.96 18.30
C LEU A 494 5.93 7.98 18.73
N SER A 495 6.26 8.80 19.73
CA SER A 495 5.55 10.05 19.99
C SER A 495 6.35 11.20 19.40
N TYR A 496 5.73 11.99 18.53
CA TYR A 496 6.34 13.14 17.90
C TYR A 496 5.57 14.40 18.29
N LYS A 497 6.23 15.26 19.08
CA LYS A 497 5.67 16.55 19.50
C LYS A 497 6.39 17.68 18.79
N LEU A 498 5.62 18.67 18.32
CA LEU A 498 6.14 19.86 17.67
C LEU A 498 5.56 21.09 18.33
N GLU A 499 6.43 22.04 18.69
CA GLU A 499 6.06 23.32 19.29
C GLU A 499 6.75 24.47 18.56
N GLN A 500 5.96 25.43 18.07
CA GLN A 500 6.47 26.69 17.52
C GLN A 500 6.64 27.73 18.63
N ASN A 501 7.81 28.35 18.72
CA ASN A 501 8.06 29.45 19.66
C ASN A 501 7.76 30.84 19.04
N ASP A 502 7.83 31.89 19.86
CA ASP A 502 7.55 33.27 19.45
C ASP A 502 8.50 33.83 18.36
N LYS A 503 9.61 33.14 18.10
CA LYS A 503 10.59 33.49 17.04
C LYS A 503 10.40 32.68 15.77
N ASN A 504 9.30 31.93 15.63
CA ASN A 504 9.03 30.95 14.57
C ASN A 504 10.06 29.81 14.49
N GLU A 505 10.84 29.59 15.56
CA GLU A 505 11.67 28.40 15.63
C GLU A 505 10.79 27.22 16.04
N ILE A 506 11.00 26.10 15.36
CA ILE A 506 10.23 24.90 15.59
C ILE A 506 11.05 23.92 16.42
N ILE A 507 10.53 23.58 17.60
CA ILE A 507 11.14 22.62 18.51
C ILE A 507 10.38 21.31 18.40
N ALA A 508 11.09 20.27 17.99
CA ALA A 508 10.56 18.92 17.87
C ALA A 508 11.08 18.05 19.02
N THR A 509 10.22 17.17 19.54
CA THR A 509 10.57 16.15 20.52
C THR A 509 10.09 14.79 20.02
N ALA A 510 11.03 13.91 19.72
CA ALA A 510 10.76 12.53 19.37
C ALA A 510 11.02 11.64 20.59
N THR A 511 9.98 10.96 21.08
CA THR A 511 10.06 9.97 22.16
C THR A 511 9.78 8.58 21.60
N LEU A 512 10.79 7.73 21.62
CA LEU A 512 10.76 6.39 21.08
C LEU A 512 10.62 5.38 22.22
N LYS A 513 9.49 4.68 22.25
CA LYS A 513 9.16 3.70 23.27
C LYS A 513 9.46 2.29 22.77
N TYR A 514 10.18 1.52 23.57
CA TYR A 514 10.50 0.13 23.31
C TYR A 514 10.04 -0.73 24.49
N GLU A 515 9.24 -1.75 24.21
CA GLU A 515 8.80 -2.74 25.20
C GLU A 515 9.28 -4.12 24.75
N ASN A 516 10.07 -4.78 25.60
CA ASN A 516 10.52 -6.15 25.38
C ASN A 516 9.57 -7.11 26.10
N THR A 517 8.69 -7.77 25.35
CA THR A 517 7.67 -8.66 25.92
C THR A 517 8.17 -10.07 26.20
N ALA A 518 9.48 -10.34 26.03
CA ALA A 518 10.08 -11.62 26.42
C ALA A 518 9.83 -11.89 27.91
N LYS A 519 9.46 -13.13 28.25
CA LYS A 519 9.22 -13.51 29.65
C LYS A 519 10.53 -13.69 30.43
N GLU A 520 11.56 -14.18 29.75
CA GLU A 520 12.87 -14.48 30.29
C GLU A 520 13.89 -14.51 29.14
N PHE A 521 15.17 -14.70 29.49
CA PHE A 521 16.18 -15.04 28.50
C PHE A 521 15.99 -16.48 28.07
N ASP A 522 15.96 -16.74 26.77
CA ASP A 522 15.91 -18.09 26.23
C ASP A 522 16.90 -18.25 25.06
N TRP A 523 16.79 -19.36 24.33
CA TRP A 523 17.68 -19.64 23.22
C TRP A 523 17.44 -18.73 22.00
N ARG A 524 16.31 -18.03 21.95
CA ARG A 524 15.86 -17.20 20.82
C ARG A 524 15.95 -15.71 21.15
N THR A 525 15.58 -15.31 22.35
CA THR A 525 15.34 -13.94 22.80
C THR A 525 16.24 -13.60 23.98
N SER A 526 16.67 -12.34 24.01
CA SER A 526 17.58 -11.84 25.04
C SER A 526 17.30 -10.37 25.32
N ARG A 527 18.26 -9.69 25.96
CA ARG A 527 18.30 -8.23 26.01
C ARG A 527 18.32 -7.68 24.59
N TYR A 528 17.39 -6.80 24.29
CA TYR A 528 17.38 -6.08 23.03
C TYR A 528 18.51 -5.04 23.05
N ARG A 529 19.52 -5.17 22.18
CA ARG A 529 20.64 -4.22 22.06
C ARG A 529 20.44 -3.46 20.76
N ASN A 530 20.06 -2.20 20.80
CA ASN A 530 19.68 -1.44 19.61
C ASN A 530 20.61 -0.26 19.40
N TYR A 531 21.07 -0.09 18.16
CA TYR A 531 21.61 1.19 17.70
C TYR A 531 20.53 1.90 16.88
N LEU A 532 19.90 2.87 17.51
CA LEU A 532 18.87 3.72 16.95
C LEU A 532 19.53 4.84 16.14
N ARG A 533 19.00 5.11 14.94
CA ARG A 533 19.22 6.35 14.20
C ARG A 533 17.90 7.05 13.93
N LEU A 534 17.79 8.29 14.39
CA LEU A 534 16.72 9.20 14.02
C LEU A 534 17.22 10.12 12.90
N LEU A 535 16.64 10.00 11.71
CA LEU A 535 16.91 10.88 10.58
C LEU A 535 15.86 12.00 10.55
N VAL A 536 16.32 13.24 10.48
CA VAL A 536 15.51 14.46 10.50
C VAL A 536 16.03 15.46 9.45
N PRO A 537 15.33 16.58 9.15
CA PRO A 537 15.78 17.52 8.13
C PRO A 537 17.21 18.01 8.38
N LYS A 538 17.99 18.13 7.31
CA LYS A 538 19.37 18.61 7.38
C LYS A 538 19.43 20.00 8.03
N GLY A 539 20.37 20.18 8.96
CA GLY A 539 20.51 21.41 9.73
C GLY A 539 19.69 21.44 11.03
N SER A 540 19.01 20.35 11.38
CA SER A 540 18.41 20.21 12.71
C SER A 540 19.49 20.20 13.79
N GLU A 541 19.24 20.85 14.93
CA GLU A 541 20.20 21.02 16.01
C GLU A 541 19.73 20.30 17.28
N LEU A 542 20.55 19.41 17.82
CA LEU A 542 20.24 18.72 19.08
C LEU A 542 20.16 19.71 20.24
N ILE A 543 19.08 19.67 21.02
CA ILE A 543 18.91 20.48 22.23
C ILE A 543 19.12 19.62 23.47
N GLU A 544 18.42 18.50 23.55
CA GLU A 544 18.42 17.62 24.72
C GLU A 544 18.22 16.17 24.29
N SER A 545 18.79 15.24 25.05
CA SER A 545 18.49 13.81 24.88
C SER A 545 18.43 13.08 26.22
N GLN A 546 17.57 12.07 26.29
CA GLN A 546 17.45 11.19 27.46
C GLN A 546 17.31 9.72 27.00
N GLY A 547 17.74 8.78 27.85
CA GLY A 547 17.64 7.34 27.57
C GLY A 547 18.84 6.70 26.85
N ALA A 548 19.75 7.51 26.30
CA ALA A 548 20.99 7.02 25.69
C ALA A 548 21.87 6.26 26.70
N MET A 549 22.43 5.12 26.29
CA MET A 549 23.28 4.26 27.12
C MET A 549 24.71 4.21 26.59
N TYR A 550 25.70 4.28 27.48
CA TYR A 550 27.11 4.20 27.07
C TYR A 550 27.44 2.80 26.51
N ASN A 551 26.91 1.76 27.18
CA ASN A 551 26.82 0.37 26.75
C ASN A 551 25.80 -0.34 27.66
N ASP A 552 25.60 -1.64 27.46
CA ASP A 552 24.68 -2.47 28.26
C ASP A 552 25.35 -3.15 29.47
N ARG A 553 26.55 -2.69 29.86
CA ARG A 553 27.36 -3.27 30.95
C ARG A 553 27.62 -2.28 32.08
N THR A 554 27.13 -1.05 31.97
CA THR A 554 27.39 0.03 32.93
C THR A 554 26.15 0.89 33.11
N THR A 555 26.07 1.61 34.23
CA THR A 555 25.02 2.61 34.50
C THR A 555 25.35 3.98 33.90
N ARG A 556 26.50 4.11 33.22
CA ARG A 556 26.94 5.37 32.61
C ARG A 556 25.99 5.76 31.48
N LYS A 557 25.48 6.99 31.55
CA LYS A 557 24.68 7.58 30.47
C LYS A 557 25.50 7.66 29.18
N GLY A 558 24.87 7.29 28.09
CA GLY A 558 25.41 7.45 26.74
C GLY A 558 25.25 8.88 26.24
N SER A 559 25.72 9.10 25.02
CA SER A 559 25.53 10.33 24.26
C SER A 559 24.80 10.00 22.96
N VAL A 560 24.13 11.02 22.41
CA VAL A 560 23.65 11.00 21.03
C VAL A 560 24.78 11.49 20.13
N ASP A 561 25.16 10.67 19.16
CA ASP A 561 26.07 11.05 18.09
C ASP A 561 25.28 11.88 17.06
N VAL A 562 25.77 13.07 16.73
CA VAL A 562 25.18 13.93 15.69
C VAL A 562 26.06 13.86 14.45
N SER A 563 25.48 13.47 13.31
CA SER A 563 26.18 13.43 12.03
C SER A 563 25.28 13.86 10.89
N GLU A 564 25.86 14.08 9.71
CA GLU A 564 25.10 14.20 8.47
C GLU A 564 25.24 12.92 7.65
N ASP A 565 24.13 12.39 7.15
CA ASP A 565 24.11 11.25 6.24
C ASP A 565 22.85 11.35 5.36
N LEU A 566 22.92 10.93 4.09
CA LEU A 566 21.77 10.84 3.18
C LEU A 566 20.93 12.14 3.08
N GLY A 567 21.61 13.29 3.11
CA GLY A 567 20.95 14.61 3.08
C GLY A 567 20.10 14.92 4.32
N LYS A 568 20.37 14.25 5.46
CA LYS A 568 19.65 14.41 6.72
C LYS A 568 20.63 14.68 7.87
N THR A 569 20.13 15.34 8.92
CA THR A 569 20.80 15.28 10.23
C THR A 569 20.41 13.94 10.87
N VAL A 570 21.40 13.24 11.41
CA VAL A 570 21.24 11.94 12.07
C VAL A 570 21.57 12.07 13.54
N PHE A 571 20.63 11.67 14.39
CA PHE A 571 20.84 11.46 15.81
C PHE A 571 20.95 9.96 16.09
N GLY A 572 22.17 9.48 16.31
CA GLY A 572 22.50 8.08 16.56
C GLY A 572 22.72 7.79 18.04
N THR A 573 22.10 6.75 18.60
CA THR A 573 22.34 6.36 19.99
C THR A 573 22.12 4.88 20.25
N PHE A 574 22.83 4.36 21.26
CA PHE A 574 22.65 3.01 21.75
C PHE A 574 21.67 2.95 22.92
N VAL A 575 20.79 1.94 22.91
CA VAL A 575 19.89 1.62 24.01
C VAL A 575 19.82 0.10 24.18
N ALA A 576 19.61 -0.35 25.41
CA ALA A 576 19.36 -1.76 25.69
C ALA A 576 18.14 -1.96 26.58
N ILE A 577 17.30 -2.95 26.27
CA ILE A 577 16.03 -3.22 26.96
C ILE A 577 16.00 -4.68 27.41
N GLU A 578 15.93 -4.90 28.73
CA GLU A 578 15.83 -6.24 29.31
C GLU A 578 14.45 -6.87 29.07
N PRO A 579 14.31 -8.21 29.13
CA PRO A 579 13.01 -8.86 29.15
C PRO A 579 12.07 -8.26 30.20
N LYS A 580 10.79 -8.06 29.84
CA LYS A 580 9.74 -7.41 30.64
C LYS A 580 9.94 -5.92 30.93
N GLU A 581 11.01 -5.30 30.44
CA GLU A 581 11.21 -3.86 30.59
C GLU A 581 10.57 -3.07 29.45
N THR A 582 10.19 -1.84 29.79
CA THR A 582 9.88 -0.77 28.84
C THR A 582 10.88 0.35 29.04
N ARG A 583 11.44 0.87 27.95
CA ARG A 583 12.32 2.04 27.98
C ARG A 583 11.95 3.04 26.92
N GLU A 584 12.31 4.29 27.17
CA GLU A 584 12.11 5.40 26.25
C GLU A 584 13.44 6.08 25.94
N VAL A 585 13.60 6.48 24.68
CA VAL A 585 14.66 7.37 24.22
C VAL A 585 13.99 8.65 23.75
N MET A 586 14.30 9.77 24.38
CA MET A 586 13.78 11.08 24.02
C MET A 586 14.89 11.91 23.38
N ILE A 587 14.62 12.49 22.22
CA ILE A 587 15.51 13.40 21.50
C ILE A 587 14.72 14.67 21.20
N LYS A 588 15.16 15.78 21.79
CA LYS A 588 14.61 17.12 21.57
C LYS A 588 15.59 17.93 20.73
N TYR A 589 15.09 18.53 19.67
CA TYR A 589 15.91 19.24 18.70
C TYR A 589 15.17 20.43 18.10
N LYS A 590 15.93 21.40 17.62
CA LYS A 590 15.42 22.51 16.81
C LYS A 590 15.44 22.07 15.35
N LEU A 591 14.31 22.24 14.66
CA LEU A 591 14.23 22.07 13.21
C LEU A 591 14.85 23.26 12.48
N PRO A 592 15.30 23.08 11.23
CA PRO A 592 15.86 24.18 10.43
C PRO A 592 14.88 25.33 10.27
N ASN A 593 15.39 26.57 10.22
CA ASN A 593 14.56 27.78 10.16
C ASN A 593 13.59 27.79 8.96
N PHE A 594 13.93 27.15 7.83
CA PHE A 594 13.06 27.11 6.64
C PHE A 594 11.71 26.42 6.91
N ILE A 595 11.62 25.53 7.91
CA ILE A 595 10.35 24.91 8.31
C ILE A 595 9.42 25.96 8.92
N GLY A 596 9.96 26.82 9.80
CA GLY A 596 9.23 27.94 10.38
C GLY A 596 8.78 28.95 9.31
N ASP A 597 9.63 29.22 8.32
CA ASP A 597 9.29 30.08 7.18
C ASP A 597 8.13 29.52 6.33
N LYS A 598 8.09 28.20 6.13
CA LYS A 598 6.98 27.53 5.42
C LYS A 598 5.66 27.64 6.18
N ILE A 599 5.67 27.38 7.49
CA ILE A 599 4.50 27.55 8.36
C ILE A 599 3.96 28.98 8.26
N LYS A 600 4.85 29.98 8.33
CA LYS A 600 4.49 31.39 8.16
C LYS A 600 3.90 31.71 6.79
N ASN A 601 4.31 30.97 5.76
CA ASN A 601 3.74 31.08 4.41
C ASN A 601 2.45 30.27 4.22
N GLY A 602 1.90 29.68 5.30
CA GLY A 602 0.60 29.05 5.32
C GLY A 602 0.60 27.53 5.14
N GLU A 603 1.76 26.87 5.10
CA GLU A 603 1.85 25.42 4.86
C GLU A 603 2.89 24.71 5.74
N TYR A 604 2.55 23.50 6.18
CA TYR A 604 3.47 22.59 6.84
C TYR A 604 3.25 21.17 6.34
N ASN A 605 4.33 20.51 5.90
CA ASN A 605 4.30 19.12 5.48
C ASN A 605 5.25 18.29 6.37
N LEU A 606 4.80 17.09 6.75
CA LEU A 606 5.60 16.12 7.49
C LEU A 606 5.58 14.78 6.77
N LEU A 607 6.76 14.28 6.42
CA LEU A 607 6.96 12.92 5.94
C LEU A 607 7.47 12.03 7.08
N ILE A 608 6.66 11.02 7.44
CA ILE A 608 7.03 9.96 8.37
C ILE A 608 7.41 8.73 7.55
N GLN A 609 8.71 8.43 7.49
CA GLN A 609 9.20 7.30 6.70
C GLN A 609 9.30 6.03 7.56
N LYS A 610 8.62 4.98 7.11
CA LYS A 610 8.67 3.64 7.70
C LYS A 610 10.01 2.97 7.44
N GLN A 611 10.54 2.33 8.48
CA GLN A 611 11.65 1.38 8.37
C GLN A 611 11.16 0.05 7.76
N PRO A 612 11.85 -0.49 6.74
CA PRO A 612 11.57 -1.82 6.21
C PRO A 612 11.64 -2.95 7.26
N GLY A 613 10.84 -3.99 7.06
CA GLY A 613 10.83 -5.22 7.87
C GLY A 613 10.19 -5.15 9.27
N ILE A 614 9.84 -3.96 9.77
CA ILE A 614 8.94 -3.81 10.92
C ILE A 614 7.49 -3.92 10.41
N ASP A 615 6.65 -4.77 11.02
CA ASP A 615 5.25 -4.89 10.60
C ASP A 615 4.49 -3.57 10.89
N THR A 616 4.55 -3.12 12.15
CA THR A 616 3.92 -1.87 12.60
C THR A 616 4.77 -1.13 13.63
N ARG A 617 4.62 0.20 13.67
CA ARG A 617 5.07 1.06 14.76
C ARG A 617 3.92 1.98 15.15
N ASP A 618 3.56 2.01 16.43
CA ASP A 618 2.55 2.94 16.92
C ASP A 618 3.06 4.37 16.78
N ILE A 619 2.24 5.27 16.24
CA ILE A 619 2.59 6.69 16.09
C ILE A 619 1.57 7.58 16.82
N ASN A 620 2.10 8.55 17.56
CA ASN A 620 1.32 9.58 18.24
C ASN A 620 1.90 10.95 17.89
N LEU A 621 1.19 11.74 17.10
CA LEU A 621 1.60 13.09 16.71
C LEU A 621 0.85 14.11 17.54
N GLU A 622 1.56 15.12 18.05
CA GLU A 622 1.00 16.27 18.75
C GLU A 622 1.71 17.53 18.22
N LEU A 623 1.09 18.18 17.23
CA LEU A 623 1.68 19.32 16.52
C LEU A 623 0.97 20.60 16.92
N LYS A 624 1.70 21.51 17.58
CA LYS A 624 1.17 22.78 18.08
C LYS A 624 1.81 23.94 17.32
N PHE A 625 0.97 24.66 16.58
CA PHE A 625 1.36 25.79 15.75
C PHE A 625 0.94 27.12 16.38
N SER A 626 1.54 28.24 15.94
CA SER A 626 1.10 29.57 16.38
C SER A 626 -0.22 29.97 15.73
N ASP A 627 -0.41 29.63 14.46
CA ASP A 627 -1.60 29.98 13.68
C ASP A 627 -2.70 28.93 13.77
N LYS A 628 -3.94 29.37 13.48
CA LYS A 628 -5.10 28.49 13.47
C LYS A 628 -5.06 27.57 12.25
N ILE A 629 -5.25 26.27 12.49
CA ILE A 629 -5.29 25.26 11.42
C ILE A 629 -6.58 25.46 10.60
N GLN A 630 -6.44 25.56 9.28
CA GLN A 630 -7.54 25.66 8.34
C GLN A 630 -7.93 24.31 7.76
N LYS A 631 -6.94 23.53 7.31
CA LYS A 631 -7.14 22.26 6.62
C LYS A 631 -6.03 21.28 6.99
N VAL A 632 -6.39 20.02 7.12
CA VAL A 632 -5.46 18.90 7.29
C VAL A 632 -5.74 17.87 6.21
N GLU A 633 -4.68 17.41 5.56
CA GLU A 633 -4.73 16.30 4.62
C GLU A 633 -3.93 15.14 5.22
N TRP A 634 -4.66 14.07 5.57
CA TRP A 634 -4.12 12.85 6.15
C TRP A 634 -4.88 11.65 5.58
N LEU A 635 -4.17 10.66 5.07
CA LEU A 635 -4.75 9.55 4.29
C LEU A 635 -5.91 8.84 5.01
N ASP A 636 -5.76 8.62 6.33
CA ASP A 636 -6.72 7.85 7.11
C ASP A 636 -7.87 8.72 7.67
N ASN A 637 -7.84 10.06 7.49
CA ASN A 637 -8.79 11.04 8.04
C ASN A 637 -9.08 10.95 9.55
N GLU A 638 -8.34 10.12 10.30
CA GLU A 638 -8.45 9.98 11.76
C GLU A 638 -7.50 10.96 12.47
N TYR A 639 -8.01 12.15 12.80
CA TYR A 639 -7.27 13.17 13.55
C TYR A 639 -8.20 14.04 14.39
N LYS A 640 -7.62 14.79 15.33
CA LYS A 640 -8.34 15.80 16.14
C LYS A 640 -7.65 17.14 16.01
N ILE A 641 -8.43 18.18 15.76
CA ILE A 641 -7.96 19.57 15.78
C ILE A 641 -8.59 20.28 16.98
N ASP A 642 -7.75 20.83 17.86
CA ASP A 642 -8.15 21.78 18.87
C ASP A 642 -7.45 23.12 18.61
N ASN A 643 -8.18 24.00 17.90
CA ASN A 643 -7.75 25.35 17.51
C ASN A 643 -6.45 25.39 16.67
N ASN A 644 -5.29 25.38 17.33
CA ASN A 644 -3.95 25.41 16.73
C ASN A 644 -3.14 24.13 16.99
N THR A 645 -3.75 23.12 17.61
CA THR A 645 -3.13 21.83 17.95
C THR A 645 -3.77 20.71 17.14
N LEU A 646 -2.92 19.90 16.49
CA LEU A 646 -3.31 18.70 15.76
C LEU A 646 -2.81 17.46 16.50
N THR A 647 -3.71 16.52 16.76
CA THR A 647 -3.37 15.21 17.32
C THR A 647 -3.74 14.08 16.37
N VAL A 648 -2.80 13.16 16.16
CA VAL A 648 -2.99 11.95 15.34
C VAL A 648 -2.52 10.74 16.14
N GLN A 649 -3.30 9.66 16.13
CA GLN A 649 -2.92 8.36 16.69
C GLN A 649 -3.14 7.31 15.60
N ASN A 650 -2.12 6.52 15.27
CA ASN A 650 -2.18 5.57 14.17
C ASN A 650 -1.10 4.48 14.29
N SER A 651 -1.07 3.53 13.36
CA SER A 651 0.00 2.56 13.14
C SER A 651 0.72 2.81 11.82
N LEU A 652 2.05 2.92 11.86
CA LEU A 652 2.88 3.15 10.68
C LEU A 652 3.15 1.85 9.92
N ILE A 653 2.24 1.51 9.00
CA ILE A 653 2.32 0.32 8.11
C ILE A 653 2.95 0.68 6.74
N HIS A 654 2.79 1.93 6.31
CA HIS A 654 3.47 2.49 5.13
C HIS A 654 4.05 3.84 5.50
N ASP A 655 4.80 4.46 4.59
CA ASP A 655 5.13 5.88 4.73
C ASP A 655 3.85 6.71 4.85
N ARG A 656 3.92 7.79 5.63
CA ARG A 656 2.80 8.70 5.83
C ARG A 656 3.22 10.13 5.54
N VAL A 657 2.34 10.85 4.85
CA VAL A 657 2.48 12.28 4.57
C VAL A 657 1.33 13.00 5.25
N LEU A 658 1.66 14.03 6.00
CA LEU A 658 0.71 14.93 6.64
C LEU A 658 0.92 16.33 6.06
N ASN A 659 -0.13 16.92 5.49
CA ASN A 659 -0.11 18.32 5.08
C ASN A 659 -1.08 19.13 5.95
N VAL A 660 -0.63 20.27 6.44
CA VAL A 660 -1.40 21.21 7.26
C VAL A 660 -1.36 22.57 6.58
N LYS A 661 -2.54 23.18 6.39
CA LYS A 661 -2.68 24.55 5.87
C LYS A 661 -3.23 25.47 6.93
N PHE A 662 -2.68 26.68 7.00
CA PHE A 662 -3.05 27.73 7.94
C PHE A 662 -3.83 28.85 7.23
N LYS A 663 -4.56 29.64 8.01
CA LYS A 663 -5.39 30.75 7.50
C LYS A 663 -4.60 31.99 7.16
#